data_AF-A0A317XCY1-F1
#
_entry.id   AF-A0A317XCY1-F1
#
_cell.length_a   1.000
_cell.length_b   1.000
_cell.length_c   1.000
_cell.angle_alpha   90.00
_cell.angle_beta   90.00
_cell.angle_gamma   90.00
#
_symmetry.space_group_name_H-M   'P 1'
#
loop_
_entity.id
_entity.type
_entity.pdbx_description
1 polymer ?
#
loop_
_entity_poly.entity_id
_entity_poly.type
_entity_poly.pdbx_seq_one_letter_code
_entity_poly.pdbx_strand_id
1 'polypeptide(L)'
;MTRGDGRQSLAQGPPSDKENRPRSTGITKRNQTQKMAPRSAKRARLSARDSNIQGSQRLAASQANRTDANQFYDPDQDEGERRQIRKGLRDLTRDLNDSRSEYLQAGNHGLRDTIKKANEIFENVKQTSDATIDSRLLVQAADLSYKKTAQLVLGDASAGIDVDEFVSKCISFMRRAPTESQASIPSSTQRRRTGIGRSQVDPNDSDEDQGDAMNWDWLGRAACFCSNSRPSVPGFLLGPLSVQKRIRQQPTRRARERIDPTRAVAPQTLEEKDLDRQETSNLTTMCAEINRLLARTQNQGQDAVNRQLSQLSEPPTDELVQEVMAKNNVADDGGIPLFQFCLNPKSFGQSVENLFYVSFLVRDGMVGVSVDSRGLATLHASKPHAPSEAQKKGVQKHQAICSLDFEVWQDLIEAYDIKDPIIPHLKMETGSLAVFSPVNLTQEVRDTIAGLGGSVKYIAALDLEHHIHLTAWKEAFPDAAIIAPEGLWEKRQSNPKVKDAAPFEHVFRKESNGQQKISGEFDTEFETEYVHSHPSRELVFYHRPSRTLIEADLLFNLPAREQYSKTKESATSGVFTKMVSPLMTASSPATWQKRFVWYVLSSGDRQAFAESIRRIDKWDFNRLIPCHGDVIESGAKGVFRTVMEWFLADRKQV
;
A
#
# COMPACT_ATOMS: atom_id res chain seq x y z
N MET A 1 81.77 21.08 28.27
CA MET A 1 81.85 22.48 28.74
C MET A 1 80.57 22.82 29.53
N THR A 2 80.52 23.96 30.20
CA THR A 2 79.63 24.29 31.33
C THR A 2 78.28 24.93 30.98
N ARG A 3 77.23 24.57 31.76
CA ARG A 3 76.10 25.38 32.32
C ARG A 3 75.20 26.22 31.38
N GLY A 4 73.96 26.56 31.75
CA GLY A 4 73.13 26.29 32.95
C GLY A 4 71.63 26.21 32.58
N ASP A 5 70.75 25.54 33.34
CA ASP A 5 70.08 25.96 34.60
C ASP A 5 68.99 27.05 34.41
N GLY A 6 67.75 26.96 34.93
CA GLY A 6 67.07 25.95 35.79
C GLY A 6 65.60 25.71 35.34
N ARG A 7 64.86 24.67 35.78
CA ARG A 7 64.31 24.36 37.14
C ARG A 7 63.31 25.42 37.63
N GLN A 8 62.13 25.12 38.19
CA GLN A 8 61.44 23.86 38.61
C GLN A 8 59.91 24.17 38.78
N SER A 9 58.94 23.29 39.11
CA SER A 9 58.85 21.84 39.46
C SER A 9 57.38 21.35 39.54
N LEU A 10 57.09 20.12 39.07
CA LEU A 10 56.33 19.01 39.74
C LEU A 10 54.86 19.22 40.22
N ALA A 11 53.95 18.23 40.27
CA ALA A 11 53.81 16.86 39.71
C ALA A 11 52.29 16.51 39.76
N GLN A 12 51.64 15.83 38.80
CA GLN A 12 51.69 14.41 38.38
C GLN A 12 51.32 13.34 39.43
N GLY A 13 50.48 12.38 39.00
CA GLY A 13 50.12 11.13 39.68
C GLY A 13 49.82 10.00 38.65
N PRO A 14 49.94 8.70 39.00
CA PRO A 14 50.20 7.63 38.01
C PRO A 14 49.01 6.68 37.70
N PRO A 15 49.12 5.83 36.65
CA PRO A 15 48.18 4.75 36.31
C PRO A 15 48.65 3.34 36.74
N SER A 16 47.78 2.31 36.55
CA SER A 16 48.07 0.94 36.04
C SER A 16 47.44 -0.26 36.82
N ASP A 17 46.87 -1.19 36.03
CA ASP A 17 46.66 -2.66 36.12
C ASP A 17 46.16 -3.45 37.38
N LYS A 18 45.19 -4.33 37.07
CA LYS A 18 44.95 -5.76 37.46
C LYS A 18 44.59 -6.23 38.89
N GLU A 19 43.46 -6.97 38.88
CA GLU A 19 43.12 -8.23 39.58
C GLU A 19 43.71 -8.55 40.99
N ASN A 20 42.81 -8.65 41.99
CA ASN A 20 42.61 -9.94 42.67
C ASN A 20 41.27 -10.10 43.42
N ARG A 21 40.95 -11.34 43.80
CA ARG A 21 39.89 -11.72 44.76
C ARG A 21 40.52 -11.92 46.18
N PRO A 22 39.86 -12.59 47.15
CA PRO A 22 38.89 -12.00 48.06
C PRO A 22 39.31 -12.14 49.55
N ARG A 23 38.53 -11.60 50.50
CA ARG A 23 38.53 -12.11 51.89
C ARG A 23 37.24 -11.80 52.65
N SER A 24 36.95 -12.60 53.68
CA SER A 24 35.83 -12.43 54.61
C SER A 24 36.32 -12.54 56.06
N THR A 25 35.57 -11.91 56.99
CA THR A 25 35.44 -12.16 58.45
C THR A 25 34.39 -11.16 58.97
N GLY A 26 33.60 -11.40 60.02
CA GLY A 26 33.50 -12.54 60.93
C GLY A 26 32.20 -12.52 61.76
N ILE A 27 32.13 -13.29 62.85
CA ILE A 27 30.92 -13.59 63.67
C ILE A 27 31.03 -12.82 65.02
N THR A 28 29.99 -12.40 65.78
CA THR A 28 29.28 -13.22 66.79
C THR A 28 28.18 -12.48 67.64
N LYS A 29 26.94 -13.00 67.64
CA LYS A 29 25.84 -13.12 68.66
C LYS A 29 25.39 -12.02 69.69
N ARG A 30 24.08 -12.16 70.04
CA ARG A 30 23.25 -11.72 71.22
C ARG A 30 22.80 -10.24 71.24
N ASN A 31 21.53 -9.82 71.39
CA ASN A 31 20.19 -10.30 71.89
C ASN A 31 19.78 -9.80 73.29
N GLN A 32 18.80 -8.87 73.38
CA GLN A 32 17.47 -9.14 74.00
C GLN A 32 16.43 -7.99 73.81
N THR A 33 15.16 -8.42 73.66
CA THR A 33 13.82 -7.81 73.95
C THR A 33 13.68 -6.36 74.47
N GLN A 34 12.57 -5.62 74.23
CA GLN A 34 11.16 -6.05 74.37
C GLN A 34 10.08 -5.16 73.65
N LYS A 35 8.94 -5.80 73.30
CA LYS A 35 7.57 -5.33 72.91
C LYS A 35 7.23 -3.82 72.72
N MET A 36 6.64 -3.46 71.56
CA MET A 36 5.20 -3.13 71.36
C MET A 36 4.89 -2.84 69.87
N ALA A 37 3.62 -2.66 69.48
CA ALA A 37 3.15 -2.63 68.08
C ALA A 37 2.04 -1.57 67.85
N PRO A 38 1.47 -1.36 66.63
CA PRO A 38 1.98 -1.59 65.27
C PRO A 38 1.92 -0.33 64.36
N ARG A 39 2.58 -0.33 63.19
CA ARG A 39 2.13 0.49 62.04
C ARG A 39 2.59 -0.08 60.69
N SER A 40 1.89 0.27 59.62
CA SER A 40 1.89 -0.44 58.32
C SER A 40 2.74 0.22 57.24
N ALA A 41 3.52 -0.60 56.50
CA ALA A 41 3.60 -0.60 55.03
C ALA A 41 4.49 -1.75 54.54
N LYS A 42 3.99 -2.62 53.64
CA LYS A 42 4.81 -3.59 52.90
C LYS A 42 5.07 -3.07 51.48
N ARG A 43 6.31 -3.22 50.99
CA ARG A 43 6.56 -3.53 49.57
C ARG A 43 7.09 -4.96 49.51
N ALA A 44 6.42 -5.82 48.73
CA ALA A 44 6.80 -7.21 48.49
C ALA A 44 6.86 -7.48 46.97
N ARG A 45 7.51 -8.57 46.56
CA ARG A 45 7.91 -8.80 45.16
C ARG A 45 6.79 -9.40 44.30
N LEU A 46 6.82 -9.07 43.00
CA LEU A 46 5.86 -9.45 41.96
C LEU A 46 5.83 -10.94 41.57
N SER A 47 6.52 -11.82 42.30
CA SER A 47 6.61 -13.27 42.02
C SER A 47 5.67 -14.12 42.89
N ALA A 48 4.70 -13.50 43.57
CA ALA A 48 3.70 -14.15 44.41
C ALA A 48 2.33 -13.51 44.12
N ARG A 49 1.72 -13.92 43.00
CA ARG A 49 0.35 -13.58 42.62
C ARG A 49 -0.35 -14.86 42.19
N ASP A 50 -1.11 -15.44 43.10
CA ASP A 50 -1.83 -16.68 42.87
C ASP A 50 -2.80 -16.54 41.69
N SER A 51 -2.88 -17.59 40.86
CA SER A 51 -3.79 -17.66 39.72
C SER A 51 -5.22 -17.83 40.21
N ASN A 52 -5.94 -16.70 40.36
CA ASN A 52 -7.28 -16.66 40.93
C ASN A 52 -8.37 -17.13 39.95
N ILE A 53 -8.32 -18.42 39.57
CA ILE A 53 -9.44 -19.11 38.91
C ILE A 53 -10.28 -19.74 40.03
N GLN A 54 -11.47 -19.20 40.24
CA GLN A 54 -12.41 -19.73 41.23
C GLN A 54 -12.93 -21.12 40.81
N GLY A 55 -13.22 -21.96 41.80
CA GLY A 55 -13.67 -23.33 41.59
C GLY A 55 -15.11 -23.41 41.06
N SER A 56 -15.26 -23.51 39.75
CA SER A 56 -16.49 -24.04 39.13
C SER A 56 -16.53 -25.57 39.23
N GLN A 57 -17.75 -26.12 39.35
CA GLN A 57 -17.99 -27.50 39.77
C GLN A 57 -17.39 -28.55 38.80
N ARG A 58 -16.62 -29.50 39.34
CA ARG A 58 -16.23 -30.72 38.61
C ARG A 58 -17.43 -31.68 38.53
N LEU A 59 -18.22 -31.58 37.47
CA LEU A 59 -19.03 -32.71 37.02
C LEU A 59 -18.12 -33.82 36.50
N ALA A 60 -18.48 -35.08 36.79
CA ALA A 60 -17.67 -36.24 36.49
C ALA A 60 -17.82 -36.68 35.01
N ALA A 61 -17.01 -36.08 34.12
CA ALA A 61 -16.81 -36.62 32.78
C ALA A 61 -16.10 -38.00 32.83
N SER A 62 -16.46 -38.90 31.92
CA SER A 62 -16.05 -40.30 31.95
C SER A 62 -14.54 -40.50 31.67
N GLN A 63 -13.97 -41.58 32.22
CA GLN A 63 -12.55 -41.91 32.07
C GLN A 63 -12.14 -42.25 30.61
N ALA A 64 -13.09 -42.47 29.70
CA ALA A 64 -12.84 -42.88 28.32
C ALA A 64 -12.15 -41.80 27.46
N ASN A 65 -12.42 -40.51 27.70
CA ASN A 65 -11.88 -39.42 26.86
C ASN A 65 -10.48 -38.93 27.28
N ARG A 66 -9.81 -39.60 28.23
CA ARG A 66 -8.49 -39.15 28.75
C ARG A 66 -7.31 -39.47 27.85
N THR A 67 -7.44 -40.36 26.88
CA THR A 67 -6.30 -40.84 26.06
C THR A 67 -5.90 -39.88 24.94
N ASP A 68 -6.84 -39.24 24.24
CA ASP A 68 -6.52 -38.29 23.17
C ASP A 68 -6.14 -36.90 23.70
N ALA A 69 -6.78 -36.43 24.78
CA ALA A 69 -6.55 -35.09 25.32
C ALA A 69 -5.07 -34.85 25.72
N ASN A 70 -4.42 -35.87 26.30
CA ASN A 70 -3.02 -35.80 26.73
C ASN A 70 -2.01 -35.95 25.55
N GLN A 71 -2.47 -36.16 24.30
CA GLN A 71 -1.56 -36.27 23.14
C GLN A 71 -0.76 -34.98 22.90
N PHE A 72 -1.36 -33.82 23.16
CA PHE A 72 -0.76 -32.51 22.87
C PHE A 72 -0.44 -31.68 24.13
N TYR A 73 -1.15 -31.88 25.23
CA TYR A 73 -0.90 -31.18 26.48
C TYR A 73 -1.21 -32.04 27.71
N ASP A 74 -0.24 -32.19 28.60
CA ASP A 74 -0.37 -32.95 29.83
C ASP A 74 0.24 -32.16 31.01
N PRO A 75 -0.59 -31.58 31.90
CA PRO A 75 -0.12 -30.82 33.06
C PRO A 75 0.55 -31.71 34.13
N ASP A 76 0.26 -33.01 34.13
CA ASP A 76 0.68 -33.98 35.14
C ASP A 76 1.82 -34.91 34.63
N GLN A 77 2.39 -34.63 33.44
CA GLN A 77 3.52 -35.36 32.83
C GLN A 77 4.72 -35.52 33.80
N ASP A 78 5.28 -36.74 33.85
CA ASP A 78 6.32 -37.16 34.78
C ASP A 78 7.55 -36.23 34.83
N GLU A 79 8.02 -35.92 36.06
CA GLU A 79 9.17 -35.05 36.26
C GLU A 79 10.49 -35.63 35.75
N GLY A 80 10.63 -36.96 35.69
CA GLY A 80 11.80 -37.65 35.14
C GLY A 80 11.88 -37.49 33.63
N GLU A 81 10.81 -37.84 32.92
CA GLU A 81 10.67 -37.66 31.48
C GLU A 81 10.89 -36.19 31.08
N ARG A 82 10.20 -35.25 31.75
CA ARG A 82 10.36 -33.81 31.52
C ARG A 82 11.78 -33.33 31.79
N ARG A 83 12.47 -33.90 32.77
CA ARG A 83 13.89 -33.57 33.05
C ARG A 83 14.80 -34.09 31.95
N GLN A 84 14.49 -35.23 31.33
CA GLN A 84 15.21 -35.77 30.17
C GLN A 84 14.98 -34.92 28.91
N ILE A 85 13.73 -34.55 28.60
CA ILE A 85 13.36 -33.62 27.52
C ILE A 85 14.08 -32.26 27.68
N ARG A 86 13.93 -31.64 28.86
CA ARG A 86 14.63 -30.39 29.23
C ARG A 86 16.15 -30.52 29.15
N LYS A 87 16.72 -31.70 29.37
CA LYS A 87 18.16 -31.94 29.23
C LYS A 87 18.52 -31.96 27.74
N GLY A 88 17.85 -32.79 26.93
CA GLY A 88 18.11 -32.95 25.49
C GLY A 88 18.07 -31.62 24.72
N LEU A 89 17.02 -30.81 24.91
CA LEU A 89 16.92 -29.48 24.26
C LEU A 89 18.04 -28.52 24.67
N ARG A 90 18.53 -28.59 25.93
CA ARG A 90 19.65 -27.76 26.40
C ARG A 90 21.01 -28.28 25.96
N ASP A 91 21.19 -29.59 25.85
CA ASP A 91 22.37 -30.19 25.23
C ASP A 91 22.45 -29.79 23.75
N LEU A 92 21.36 -29.94 22.97
CA LEU A 92 21.28 -29.43 21.59
C LEU A 92 21.57 -27.92 21.50
N THR A 93 21.06 -27.13 22.44
CA THR A 93 21.34 -25.67 22.49
C THR A 93 22.81 -25.36 22.75
N ARG A 94 23.50 -26.12 23.62
CA ARG A 94 24.95 -25.98 23.82
C ARG A 94 25.68 -26.37 22.54
N ASP A 95 25.44 -27.58 22.04
CA ASP A 95 26.17 -28.14 20.90
C ASP A 95 26.01 -27.27 19.64
N LEU A 96 24.85 -26.65 19.43
CA LEU A 96 24.58 -25.67 18.36
C LEU A 96 25.43 -24.38 18.48
N ASN A 97 25.73 -23.93 19.70
CA ASN A 97 26.53 -22.73 19.94
C ASN A 97 28.03 -23.03 19.96
N ASP A 98 28.45 -24.16 20.53
CA ASP A 98 29.84 -24.58 20.58
C ASP A 98 30.36 -24.93 19.17
N SER A 99 29.59 -25.66 18.37
CA SER A 99 29.92 -26.00 16.97
C SER A 99 29.57 -24.90 15.95
N ARG A 100 29.21 -23.69 16.39
CA ARG A 100 28.69 -22.59 15.54
C ARG A 100 29.51 -22.35 14.27
N SER A 101 30.84 -22.25 14.39
CA SER A 101 31.73 -21.94 13.27
C SER A 101 31.91 -23.11 12.29
N GLU A 102 31.78 -24.35 12.76
CA GLU A 102 31.84 -25.56 11.93
C GLU A 102 30.52 -25.74 11.16
N TYR A 103 29.40 -25.54 11.84
CA TYR A 103 28.06 -25.66 11.28
C TYR A 103 27.76 -24.65 10.17
N LEU A 104 28.48 -23.53 10.10
CA LEU A 104 28.40 -22.57 8.99
C LEU A 104 29.11 -23.05 7.71
N GLN A 105 30.08 -23.98 7.80
CA GLN A 105 30.90 -24.40 6.65
C GLN A 105 30.11 -25.13 5.56
N ALA A 106 30.55 -25.00 4.30
CA ALA A 106 30.00 -25.75 3.17
C ALA A 106 30.09 -27.27 3.41
N GLY A 107 29.07 -28.02 2.97
CA GLY A 107 28.98 -29.47 3.19
C GLY A 107 28.58 -29.91 4.61
N ASN A 108 28.79 -29.09 5.65
CA ASN A 108 28.41 -29.45 7.02
C ASN A 108 26.87 -29.50 7.18
N HIS A 109 26.33 -30.55 7.81
CA HIS A 109 24.89 -30.77 7.99
C HIS A 109 24.37 -30.51 9.41
N GLY A 110 25.22 -30.08 10.35
CA GLY A 110 24.89 -29.95 11.78
C GLY A 110 23.58 -29.20 12.07
N LEU A 111 23.32 -28.06 11.41
CA LEU A 111 22.07 -27.30 11.58
C LEU A 111 20.82 -28.13 11.25
N ARG A 112 20.84 -28.89 10.15
CA ARG A 112 19.73 -29.77 9.74
C ARG A 112 19.52 -30.89 10.76
N ASP A 113 20.61 -31.46 11.24
CA ASP A 113 20.57 -32.64 12.11
C ASP A 113 20.29 -32.26 13.58
N THR A 114 20.60 -31.03 14.00
CA THR A 114 20.08 -30.41 15.23
C THR A 114 18.56 -30.19 15.14
N ILE A 115 18.03 -29.68 14.02
CA ILE A 115 16.58 -29.47 13.85
C ILE A 115 15.83 -30.81 13.84
N LYS A 116 16.36 -31.87 13.21
CA LYS A 116 15.76 -33.21 13.28
C LYS A 116 15.65 -33.72 14.71
N LYS A 117 16.75 -33.66 15.48
CA LYS A 117 16.77 -34.06 16.90
C LYS A 117 15.86 -33.18 17.77
N ALA A 118 15.69 -31.90 17.43
CA ALA A 118 14.73 -31.02 18.11
C ALA A 118 13.29 -31.53 17.90
N ASN A 119 12.91 -31.83 16.65
CA ASN A 119 11.59 -32.41 16.33
C ASN A 119 11.35 -33.75 17.05
N GLU A 120 12.34 -34.67 17.04
CA GLU A 120 12.28 -35.97 17.73
C GLU A 120 12.04 -35.81 19.26
N ILE A 121 12.61 -34.77 19.88
CA ILE A 121 12.37 -34.45 21.30
C ILE A 121 11.02 -33.74 21.49
N PHE A 122 10.61 -32.90 20.53
CA PHE A 122 9.37 -32.11 20.58
C PHE A 122 8.11 -32.98 20.61
N GLU A 123 8.10 -34.16 19.96
CA GLU A 123 6.99 -35.12 20.03
C GLU A 123 6.57 -35.45 21.48
N ASN A 124 7.51 -35.40 22.42
CA ASN A 124 7.32 -35.73 23.83
C ASN A 124 7.10 -34.47 24.71
N VAL A 125 7.17 -33.26 24.16
CA VAL A 125 6.92 -32.00 24.88
C VAL A 125 5.41 -31.82 25.09
N LYS A 126 4.90 -32.15 26.28
CA LYS A 126 3.47 -31.98 26.62
C LYS A 126 3.16 -30.73 27.45
N GLN A 127 4.12 -29.82 27.65
CA GLN A 127 3.90 -28.58 28.42
C GLN A 127 4.47 -27.33 27.75
N THR A 128 3.67 -26.25 27.79
CA THR A 128 3.99 -24.92 27.24
C THR A 128 5.32 -24.36 27.74
N SER A 129 5.62 -24.53 29.04
CA SER A 129 6.89 -24.08 29.63
C SER A 129 8.13 -24.72 28.97
N ASP A 130 7.99 -25.95 28.47
CA ASP A 130 9.08 -26.73 27.89
C ASP A 130 9.23 -26.46 26.39
N ALA A 131 8.11 -26.23 25.69
CA ALA A 131 8.09 -25.70 24.33
C ALA A 131 8.81 -24.33 24.20
N THR A 132 8.92 -23.53 25.27
CA THR A 132 9.70 -22.27 25.23
C THR A 132 11.22 -22.48 25.09
N ILE A 133 11.73 -23.65 25.48
CA ILE A 133 13.15 -24.00 25.34
C ILE A 133 13.42 -24.39 23.88
N ASP A 134 12.55 -25.22 23.30
CA ASP A 134 12.61 -25.61 21.89
C ASP A 134 12.43 -24.41 20.95
N SER A 135 11.43 -23.56 21.19
CA SER A 135 11.21 -22.32 20.43
C SER A 135 12.46 -21.43 20.38
N ARG A 136 13.26 -21.42 21.46
CA ARG A 136 14.53 -20.68 21.52
C ARG A 136 15.65 -21.36 20.72
N LEU A 137 15.71 -22.68 20.74
CA LEU A 137 16.63 -23.49 19.91
C LEU A 137 16.34 -23.26 18.42
N LEU A 138 15.08 -23.30 18.01
CA LEU A 138 14.65 -23.05 16.63
C LEU A 138 15.01 -21.64 16.14
N VAL A 139 14.80 -20.60 16.96
CA VAL A 139 15.20 -19.22 16.62
C VAL A 139 16.73 -19.09 16.45
N GLN A 140 17.53 -19.78 17.28
CA GLN A 140 18.99 -19.79 17.11
C GLN A 140 19.43 -20.56 15.87
N ALA A 141 18.80 -21.70 15.58
CA ALA A 141 19.05 -22.48 14.36
C ALA A 141 18.65 -21.70 13.09
N ALA A 142 17.61 -20.87 13.15
CA ALA A 142 17.20 -20.00 12.06
C ALA A 142 18.20 -18.85 11.79
N ASP A 143 18.69 -18.16 12.84
CA ASP A 143 19.78 -17.16 12.72
C ASP A 143 21.04 -17.75 12.07
N LEU A 144 21.41 -18.96 12.50
CA LEU A 144 22.54 -19.69 11.95
C LEU A 144 22.32 -20.15 10.51
N SER A 145 21.11 -20.60 10.18
CA SER A 145 20.75 -21.01 8.81
C SER A 145 20.72 -19.83 7.84
N TYR A 146 20.26 -18.66 8.29
CA TYR A 146 20.35 -17.41 7.53
C TYR A 146 21.81 -17.02 7.30
N LYS A 147 22.64 -17.01 8.34
CA LYS A 147 24.08 -16.69 8.23
C LYS A 147 24.84 -17.67 7.34
N LYS A 148 24.55 -18.97 7.44
CA LYS A 148 25.08 -20.00 6.53
C LYS A 148 24.66 -19.73 5.09
N THR A 149 23.38 -19.44 4.86
CA THR A 149 22.87 -19.17 3.50
C THR A 149 23.50 -17.91 2.92
N ALA A 150 23.69 -16.86 3.72
CA ALA A 150 24.41 -15.66 3.31
C ALA A 150 25.86 -15.98 2.91
N GLN A 151 26.61 -16.74 3.73
CA GLN A 151 27.99 -17.13 3.41
C GLN A 151 28.10 -18.05 2.18
N LEU A 152 27.14 -18.96 1.97
CA LEU A 152 27.11 -19.84 0.79
C LEU A 152 26.71 -19.11 -0.51
N VAL A 153 25.97 -18.00 -0.40
CA VAL A 153 25.50 -17.21 -1.57
C VAL A 153 26.43 -16.05 -1.91
N LEU A 154 27.16 -15.50 -0.92
CA LEU A 154 27.97 -14.28 -1.07
C LEU A 154 29.49 -14.51 -0.88
N GLY A 155 29.92 -15.70 -0.47
CA GLY A 155 31.27 -15.94 0.02
C GLY A 155 31.43 -15.53 1.50
N ASP A 156 32.65 -15.41 2.01
CA ASP A 156 32.83 -14.96 3.39
C ASP A 156 32.49 -13.47 3.53
N ALA A 157 31.25 -13.19 3.93
CA ALA A 157 30.65 -11.87 4.04
C ALA A 157 31.18 -11.02 5.21
N SER A 158 32.44 -11.22 5.59
CA SER A 158 33.23 -10.31 6.43
C SER A 158 33.66 -9.06 5.63
N ALA A 159 33.85 -9.21 4.32
CA ALA A 159 33.90 -8.11 3.35
C ALA A 159 32.58 -8.01 2.57
N GLY A 160 32.26 -6.80 2.09
CA GLY A 160 31.23 -6.61 1.07
C GLY A 160 31.75 -6.96 -0.33
N ILE A 161 31.08 -6.45 -1.37
CA ILE A 161 31.70 -6.43 -2.71
C ILE A 161 32.95 -5.56 -2.63
N ASP A 162 34.13 -6.17 -2.81
CA ASP A 162 35.36 -5.43 -3.07
C ASP A 162 35.17 -4.65 -4.38
N VAL A 163 35.07 -3.33 -4.27
CA VAL A 163 34.75 -2.45 -5.40
C VAL A 163 35.89 -2.44 -6.41
N ASP A 164 37.13 -2.52 -5.96
CA ASP A 164 38.31 -2.44 -6.81
C ASP A 164 38.55 -3.78 -7.53
N GLU A 165 38.31 -4.92 -6.86
CA GLU A 165 38.33 -6.24 -7.50
C GLU A 165 37.16 -6.40 -8.49
N PHE A 166 35.95 -5.96 -8.14
CA PHE A 166 34.78 -5.99 -9.01
C PHE A 166 34.94 -5.10 -10.24
N VAL A 167 35.42 -3.87 -10.07
CA VAL A 167 35.72 -2.94 -11.18
C VAL A 167 36.85 -3.51 -12.04
N SER A 168 37.91 -4.07 -11.46
CA SER A 168 39.00 -4.71 -12.20
C SER A 168 38.53 -5.92 -13.03
N LYS A 169 37.63 -6.75 -12.48
CA LYS A 169 36.99 -7.86 -13.23
C LYS A 169 36.10 -7.34 -14.36
N CYS A 170 35.30 -6.30 -14.14
CA CYS A 170 34.52 -5.63 -15.18
C CYS A 170 35.41 -5.04 -16.28
N ILE A 171 36.54 -4.40 -15.92
CA ILE A 171 37.52 -3.86 -16.87
C ILE A 171 38.13 -4.98 -17.71
N SER A 172 38.57 -6.07 -17.08
CA SER A 172 39.13 -7.23 -17.78
C SER A 172 38.11 -7.90 -18.71
N PHE A 173 36.83 -7.95 -18.32
CA PHE A 173 35.75 -8.48 -19.17
C PHE A 173 35.50 -7.59 -20.40
N MET A 174 35.38 -6.27 -20.20
CA MET A 174 35.18 -5.30 -21.29
C MET A 174 36.35 -5.25 -22.29
N ARG A 175 37.60 -5.37 -21.80
CA ARG A 175 38.81 -5.42 -22.65
C ARG A 175 38.99 -6.75 -23.41
N ARG A 176 38.11 -7.74 -23.20
CA ARG A 176 38.08 -9.04 -23.91
C ARG A 176 36.90 -9.16 -24.90
N ALA A 177 36.22 -8.06 -25.20
CA ALA A 177 35.08 -8.06 -26.13
C ALA A 177 35.50 -8.34 -27.59
N PRO A 178 34.72 -9.10 -28.39
CA PRO A 178 35.04 -9.39 -29.79
C PRO A 178 35.08 -8.14 -30.69
N THR A 179 36.13 -8.03 -31.50
CA THR A 179 36.51 -6.83 -32.27
C THR A 179 35.52 -6.45 -33.38
N GLU A 180 34.67 -7.38 -33.84
CA GLU A 180 33.67 -7.13 -34.90
C GLU A 180 32.56 -6.16 -34.48
N SER A 181 32.50 -5.78 -33.20
CA SER A 181 31.48 -4.89 -32.61
C SER A 181 31.62 -3.40 -33.00
N GLN A 182 32.24 -3.06 -34.14
CA GLN A 182 32.46 -1.67 -34.59
C GLN A 182 31.19 -0.94 -35.11
N ALA A 183 30.00 -1.43 -34.78
CA ALA A 183 28.72 -0.74 -35.01
C ALA A 183 28.45 0.36 -33.96
N SER A 184 29.47 1.15 -33.60
CA SER A 184 29.42 2.11 -32.50
C SER A 184 28.66 3.38 -32.90
N ILE A 185 27.40 3.51 -32.48
CA ILE A 185 26.72 4.81 -32.37
C ILE A 185 27.22 5.48 -31.08
N PRO A 186 28.00 6.58 -31.12
CA PRO A 186 28.54 7.18 -29.91
C PRO A 186 27.42 7.82 -29.07
N SER A 187 27.44 7.58 -27.76
CA SER A 187 26.55 8.29 -26.83
C SER A 187 26.77 9.81 -26.93
N SER A 188 25.69 10.59 -26.78
CA SER A 188 25.69 12.03 -27.07
C SER A 188 26.64 12.86 -26.20
N THR A 189 27.09 12.30 -25.06
CA THR A 189 28.06 12.89 -24.15
C THR A 189 29.50 12.93 -24.69
N GLN A 190 29.91 11.95 -25.50
CA GLN A 190 31.29 11.89 -26.04
C GLN A 190 31.55 12.88 -27.19
N ARG A 191 30.51 13.27 -27.96
CA ARG A 191 30.63 14.20 -29.09
C ARG A 191 31.16 15.61 -28.75
N ARG A 192 31.34 15.95 -27.46
CA ARG A 192 31.82 17.27 -27.01
C ARG A 192 33.33 17.38 -26.72
N ARG A 193 34.13 16.32 -26.89
CA ARG A 193 35.61 16.39 -26.72
C ARG A 193 36.41 16.41 -28.02
N THR A 194 35.91 15.87 -29.12
CA THR A 194 36.66 15.66 -30.37
C THR A 194 36.28 16.67 -31.45
N GLY A 195 36.51 17.98 -31.22
CA GLY A 195 35.86 19.00 -32.05
C GLY A 195 36.37 20.44 -32.02
N ILE A 196 37.69 20.68 -32.03
CA ILE A 196 38.34 21.93 -32.47
C ILE A 196 39.76 21.61 -32.98
N GLY A 197 40.16 22.21 -34.11
CA GLY A 197 41.56 22.64 -34.32
C GLY A 197 42.61 21.68 -34.90
N ARG A 198 42.65 21.61 -36.24
CA ARG A 198 43.88 21.68 -37.08
C ARG A 198 45.15 20.87 -36.72
N SER A 199 45.40 19.86 -37.55
CA SER A 199 46.56 19.80 -38.48
C SER A 199 47.93 20.36 -38.01
N GLN A 200 48.73 19.53 -37.35
CA GLN A 200 50.11 19.26 -37.75
C GLN A 200 50.51 17.87 -37.21
N VAL A 201 51.45 17.18 -37.87
CA VAL A 201 52.03 15.92 -37.38
C VAL A 201 53.32 16.29 -36.65
N ASP A 202 53.30 16.21 -35.33
CA ASP A 202 54.52 16.21 -34.52
C ASP A 202 54.98 14.74 -34.37
N PRO A 203 56.21 14.37 -34.78
CA PRO A 203 56.70 12.99 -34.66
C PRO A 203 57.02 12.54 -33.24
N ASN A 204 56.84 13.40 -32.22
CA ASN A 204 57.42 13.23 -30.90
C ASN A 204 56.38 13.15 -29.76
N ASP A 205 55.10 12.97 -30.08
CA ASP A 205 54.02 12.71 -29.11
C ASP A 205 53.97 11.21 -28.80
N SER A 206 54.05 10.83 -27.51
CA SER A 206 54.26 9.44 -27.07
C SER A 206 52.96 8.62 -27.06
N ASP A 207 53.05 7.33 -27.44
CA ASP A 207 51.94 6.36 -27.53
C ASP A 207 51.25 5.98 -26.18
N GLU A 208 50.74 6.96 -25.42
CA GLU A 208 50.04 6.70 -24.15
C GLU A 208 48.49 6.77 -24.24
N ASP A 209 47.91 7.41 -25.26
CA ASP A 209 46.44 7.62 -25.35
C ASP A 209 45.69 6.59 -26.25
N GLN A 210 46.32 5.44 -26.55
CA GLN A 210 45.71 4.29 -27.24
C GLN A 210 45.39 3.12 -26.27
N GLY A 211 44.52 3.34 -25.27
CA GLY A 211 44.32 2.35 -24.19
C GLY A 211 42.90 2.08 -23.66
N ASP A 212 41.98 3.05 -23.67
CA ASP A 212 40.85 3.01 -22.70
C ASP A 212 39.42 3.07 -23.29
N ALA A 213 39.24 2.54 -24.50
CA ALA A 213 37.92 2.36 -25.13
C ALA A 213 37.14 1.17 -24.52
N MET A 214 36.69 1.32 -23.28
CA MET A 214 35.97 0.30 -22.51
C MET A 214 34.63 -0.12 -23.16
N ASN A 215 34.49 -1.39 -23.56
CA ASN A 215 33.30 -1.90 -24.26
C ASN A 215 32.13 -2.19 -23.31
N TRP A 216 31.41 -1.12 -22.92
CA TRP A 216 30.25 -1.18 -22.04
C TRP A 216 29.04 -1.92 -22.61
N ASP A 217 28.87 -1.99 -23.94
CA ASP A 217 27.76 -2.74 -24.57
C ASP A 217 27.94 -4.26 -24.38
N TRP A 218 29.17 -4.76 -24.54
CA TRP A 218 29.51 -6.16 -24.27
C TRP A 218 29.23 -6.56 -22.81
N LEU A 219 29.64 -5.74 -21.85
CA LEU A 219 29.35 -5.95 -20.43
C LEU A 219 27.84 -5.86 -20.13
N GLY A 220 27.14 -4.88 -20.70
CA GLY A 220 25.71 -4.69 -20.54
C GLY A 220 24.92 -5.92 -21.02
N ARG A 221 25.21 -6.42 -22.23
CA ARG A 221 24.58 -7.63 -22.77
C ARG A 221 24.82 -8.85 -21.89
N ALA A 222 26.06 -9.08 -21.44
CA ALA A 222 26.38 -10.20 -20.56
C ALA A 222 25.63 -10.13 -19.22
N ALA A 223 25.58 -8.94 -18.60
CA ALA A 223 24.88 -8.71 -17.35
C ALA A 223 23.36 -8.87 -17.46
N CYS A 224 22.74 -8.50 -18.59
CA CYS A 224 21.29 -8.57 -18.79
C CYS A 224 20.70 -9.99 -18.87
N PHE A 225 21.48 -11.02 -19.19
CA PHE A 225 20.97 -12.39 -19.34
C PHE A 225 21.28 -13.32 -18.15
N CYS A 226 22.38 -13.11 -17.45
CA CYS A 226 22.93 -14.11 -16.51
C CYS A 226 22.37 -14.03 -15.08
N SER A 227 21.04 -14.03 -14.88
CA SER A 227 20.34 -14.47 -13.64
C SER A 227 18.80 -14.29 -13.64
N ASN A 228 18.10 -14.42 -14.77
CA ASN A 228 16.63 -14.28 -14.78
C ASN A 228 15.86 -15.50 -14.20
N SER A 229 16.54 -16.35 -13.42
CA SER A 229 16.05 -17.61 -12.84
C SER A 229 15.66 -17.47 -11.36
N ARG A 230 15.15 -16.29 -10.96
CA ARG A 230 14.38 -16.13 -9.72
C ARG A 230 12.98 -15.67 -10.09
N PRO A 231 11.90 -16.30 -9.57
CA PRO A 231 10.61 -15.63 -9.55
C PRO A 231 10.77 -14.32 -8.76
N SER A 232 10.08 -13.27 -9.17
CA SER A 232 10.11 -11.97 -8.48
C SER A 232 9.39 -12.10 -7.14
N VAL A 233 10.10 -12.56 -6.11
CA VAL A 233 9.63 -12.48 -4.72
C VAL A 233 9.43 -10.99 -4.42
N PRO A 234 8.21 -10.53 -4.11
CA PRO A 234 7.99 -9.12 -3.79
C PRO A 234 8.78 -8.78 -2.54
N GLY A 235 9.72 -7.84 -2.65
CA GLY A 235 10.57 -7.37 -1.54
C GLY A 235 9.82 -6.51 -0.52
N PHE A 236 8.56 -6.84 -0.24
CA PHE A 236 7.58 -6.01 0.42
C PHE A 236 6.73 -6.83 1.40
N LEU A 237 7.13 -6.80 2.66
CA LEU A 237 6.15 -6.56 3.71
C LEU A 237 6.16 -5.04 3.99
N LEU A 238 5.03 -4.49 4.47
CA LEU A 238 4.78 -3.11 4.95
C LEU A 238 4.00 -2.16 4.01
N GLY A 239 2.92 -1.62 4.56
CA GLY A 239 2.41 -0.28 4.24
C GLY A 239 1.35 -0.18 3.14
N PRO A 240 0.67 0.98 3.05
CA PRO A 240 -0.29 1.26 1.98
C PRO A 240 0.41 1.32 0.62
N LEU A 241 -0.30 0.87 -0.42
CA LEU A 241 0.21 0.77 -1.80
C LEU A 241 0.45 2.14 -2.50
N SER A 242 0.34 3.25 -1.77
CA SER A 242 0.48 4.61 -2.28
C SER A 242 1.83 5.28 -1.98
N VAL A 243 2.81 4.59 -1.37
CA VAL A 243 4.12 5.20 -1.04
C VAL A 243 4.93 5.51 -2.30
N GLN A 244 4.73 6.71 -2.86
CA GLN A 244 5.56 7.21 -3.95
C GLN A 244 7.03 7.32 -3.48
N LYS A 245 7.93 6.72 -4.24
CA LYS A 245 9.37 6.73 -3.97
C LYS A 245 9.91 8.15 -4.12
N ARG A 246 9.98 8.91 -3.02
CA ARG A 246 10.44 10.31 -2.96
C ARG A 246 11.71 10.52 -3.80
N ILE A 247 11.54 11.12 -4.98
CA ILE A 247 12.64 11.51 -5.85
C ILE A 247 13.37 12.68 -5.18
N ARG A 248 14.52 12.39 -4.59
CA ARG A 248 15.38 13.39 -3.95
C ARG A 248 15.92 14.34 -5.01
N GLN A 249 15.27 15.49 -5.19
CA GLN A 249 15.75 16.51 -6.13
C GLN A 249 17.21 16.86 -5.80
N GLN A 250 18.07 16.88 -6.82
CA GLN A 250 19.43 17.38 -6.64
C GLN A 250 19.35 18.87 -6.33
N PRO A 251 19.96 19.35 -5.24
CA PRO A 251 19.96 20.77 -4.93
C PRO A 251 20.75 21.51 -6.01
N THR A 252 20.05 22.33 -6.80
CA THR A 252 20.69 23.22 -7.77
C THR A 252 21.60 24.17 -7.01
N ARG A 253 22.91 24.09 -7.27
CA ARG A 253 23.92 25.00 -6.70
C ARG A 253 23.68 26.42 -7.21
N ARG A 254 22.82 27.17 -6.52
CA ARG A 254 22.80 28.63 -6.62
C ARG A 254 24.17 29.18 -6.21
N ALA A 255 24.55 30.31 -6.79
CA ALA A 255 25.76 31.02 -6.39
C ALA A 255 25.68 31.38 -4.90
N ARG A 256 26.84 31.44 -4.24
CA ARG A 256 26.95 31.64 -2.78
C ARG A 256 26.57 33.08 -2.41
N GLU A 257 25.29 33.29 -2.10
CA GLU A 257 24.82 34.57 -1.55
C GLU A 257 25.58 34.94 -0.27
N ARG A 258 26.02 36.19 -0.20
CA ARG A 258 26.84 36.71 0.89
C ARG A 258 25.91 37.32 1.93
N ILE A 259 25.50 36.52 2.91
CA ILE A 259 24.57 36.92 3.96
C ILE A 259 25.12 38.12 4.73
N ASP A 260 24.33 39.20 4.78
CA ASP A 260 24.61 40.37 5.60
C ASP A 260 24.27 40.07 7.08
N PRO A 261 25.23 40.18 8.02
CA PRO A 261 25.00 39.84 9.43
C PRO A 261 24.02 40.80 10.14
N THR A 262 23.68 41.96 9.56
CA THR A 262 22.70 42.89 10.14
C THR A 262 21.25 42.41 9.99
N ARG A 263 20.99 41.38 9.17
CA ARG A 263 19.62 40.93 8.81
C ARG A 263 19.19 39.61 9.47
N ALA A 264 19.67 39.35 10.67
CA ALA A 264 19.29 38.19 11.48
C ALA A 264 17.84 38.30 12.01
N VAL A 265 16.88 37.86 11.21
CA VAL A 265 15.46 37.73 11.60
C VAL A 265 15.26 36.39 12.33
N ALA A 266 14.37 36.38 13.32
CA ALA A 266 14.06 35.22 14.16
C ALA A 266 13.59 33.98 13.36
N PRO A 267 13.79 32.76 13.89
CA PRO A 267 13.32 31.54 13.23
C PRO A 267 11.80 31.57 13.00
N GLN A 268 11.39 31.35 11.76
CA GLN A 268 9.97 31.32 11.39
C GLN A 268 9.30 30.07 11.97
N THR A 269 8.16 30.27 12.62
CA THR A 269 7.23 29.19 12.96
C THR A 269 6.66 28.61 11.67
N LEU A 270 6.78 27.31 11.47
CA LEU A 270 6.09 26.61 10.37
C LEU A 270 4.57 26.70 10.58
N GLU A 271 3.83 27.07 9.54
CA GLU A 271 2.37 27.10 9.56
C GLU A 271 1.79 25.83 8.91
N GLU A 272 0.52 25.55 9.17
CA GLU A 272 -0.21 24.36 8.65
C GLU A 272 -0.38 24.35 7.12
N LYS A 273 0.05 25.42 6.44
CA LYS A 273 0.14 25.56 4.99
C LYS A 273 1.45 25.02 4.40
N ASP A 274 2.47 24.80 5.23
CA ASP A 274 3.81 24.34 4.83
C ASP A 274 3.94 22.80 4.85
N LEU A 275 2.81 22.09 5.02
CA LEU A 275 2.70 20.63 5.00
C LEU A 275 2.09 20.14 3.67
N ASP A 276 2.61 19.05 3.10
CA ASP A 276 2.14 18.46 1.84
C ASP A 276 0.69 17.92 1.95
N ARG A 277 -0.31 18.77 1.64
CA ARG A 277 -1.75 18.44 1.80
C ARG A 277 -2.34 17.44 0.79
N GLN A 278 -1.56 16.90 -0.14
CA GLN A 278 -2.08 16.21 -1.33
C GLN A 278 -2.62 14.79 -1.09
N GLU A 279 -1.98 13.97 -0.26
CA GLU A 279 -2.52 12.63 0.09
C GLU A 279 -3.57 12.72 1.22
N THR A 280 -3.48 13.74 2.07
CA THR A 280 -4.37 13.89 3.23
C THR A 280 -5.81 14.22 2.86
N SER A 281 -6.09 14.84 1.72
CA SER A 281 -7.45 15.35 1.41
C SER A 281 -8.47 14.23 1.25
N ASN A 282 -8.26 13.28 0.34
CA ASN A 282 -9.19 12.17 0.10
C ASN A 282 -9.44 11.35 1.37
N LEU A 283 -8.37 10.95 2.06
CA LEU A 283 -8.46 10.16 3.28
C LEU A 283 -9.22 10.91 4.39
N THR A 284 -8.96 12.21 4.56
CA THR A 284 -9.65 13.01 5.57
C THR A 284 -11.13 13.21 5.23
N THR A 285 -11.48 13.38 3.94
CA THR A 285 -12.89 13.46 3.51
C THR A 285 -13.63 12.15 3.76
N MET A 286 -13.09 11.01 3.31
CA MET A 286 -13.71 9.69 3.52
C MET A 286 -13.87 9.37 5.02
N CYS A 287 -12.83 9.60 5.82
CA CYS A 287 -12.92 9.45 7.28
C CYS A 287 -13.95 10.40 7.90
N ALA A 288 -14.03 11.67 7.47
CA ALA A 288 -15.03 12.61 7.97
C ALA A 288 -16.46 12.20 7.60
N GLU A 289 -16.69 11.64 6.41
CA GLU A 289 -18.00 11.16 5.97
C GLU A 289 -18.41 9.87 6.67
N ILE A 290 -17.49 8.91 6.84
CA ILE A 290 -17.72 7.69 7.61
C ILE A 290 -17.99 8.01 9.10
N ASN A 291 -17.31 9.00 9.68
CA ASN A 291 -17.59 9.46 11.04
C ASN A 291 -18.97 10.16 11.15
N ARG A 292 -19.32 11.03 10.19
CA ARG A 292 -20.68 11.62 10.09
C ARG A 292 -21.75 10.56 9.86
N LEU A 293 -21.44 9.46 9.19
CA LEU A 293 -22.34 8.34 9.00
C LEU A 293 -22.52 7.58 10.30
N LEU A 294 -21.44 7.13 10.96
CA LEU A 294 -21.48 6.47 12.26
C LEU A 294 -22.29 7.26 13.29
N ALA A 295 -22.01 8.57 13.42
CA ALA A 295 -22.74 9.43 14.35
C ALA A 295 -24.23 9.59 14.00
N ARG A 296 -24.60 9.55 12.71
CA ARG A 296 -26.01 9.54 12.29
C ARG A 296 -26.67 8.19 12.60
N THR A 297 -26.04 7.08 12.26
CA THR A 297 -26.55 5.72 12.53
C THR A 297 -26.71 5.48 14.04
N GLN A 298 -25.73 5.87 14.85
CA GLN A 298 -25.78 5.76 16.32
C GLN A 298 -26.95 6.56 16.90
N ASN A 299 -27.09 7.84 16.53
CA ASN A 299 -28.20 8.67 17.01
C ASN A 299 -29.56 8.16 16.52
N GLN A 300 -29.70 7.78 15.24
CA GLN A 300 -30.95 7.29 14.66
C GLN A 300 -31.39 5.95 15.25
N GLY A 301 -30.44 5.03 15.46
CA GLY A 301 -30.69 3.74 16.10
C GLY A 301 -31.13 3.90 17.55
N GLN A 302 -30.41 4.70 18.34
CA GLN A 302 -30.79 5.00 19.73
C GLN A 302 -32.17 5.69 19.80
N ASP A 303 -32.46 6.65 18.92
CA ASP A 303 -33.77 7.29 18.83
C ASP A 303 -34.88 6.28 18.49
N ALA A 304 -34.65 5.36 17.57
CA ALA A 304 -35.62 4.35 17.18
C ALA A 304 -35.89 3.35 18.32
N VAL A 305 -34.85 2.87 18.99
CA VAL A 305 -34.93 2.02 20.20
C VAL A 305 -35.72 2.74 21.30
N ASN A 306 -35.32 3.98 21.65
CA ASN A 306 -36.00 4.76 22.69
C ASN A 306 -37.48 4.99 22.38
N ARG A 307 -37.83 5.30 21.12
CA ARG A 307 -39.23 5.46 20.70
C ARG A 307 -40.01 4.15 20.82
N GLN A 308 -39.46 3.02 20.34
CA GLN A 308 -40.12 1.72 20.40
C GLN A 308 -40.34 1.24 21.84
N LEU A 309 -39.32 1.37 22.71
CA LEU A 309 -39.43 1.01 24.13
C LEU A 309 -40.39 1.94 24.89
N SER A 310 -40.45 3.24 24.56
CA SER A 310 -41.37 4.21 25.16
C SER A 310 -42.85 4.00 24.80
N GLN A 311 -43.16 3.15 23.81
CA GLN A 311 -44.53 2.83 23.38
C GLN A 311 -45.10 1.60 24.09
N LEU A 312 -44.29 0.89 24.88
CA LEU A 312 -44.72 -0.28 25.65
C LEU A 312 -45.44 0.18 26.94
N SER A 313 -46.61 -0.40 27.20
CA SER A 313 -47.45 -0.09 28.36
C SER A 313 -46.97 -0.73 29.68
N GLU A 314 -46.04 -1.67 29.58
CA GLU A 314 -45.42 -2.41 30.68
C GLU A 314 -43.89 -2.33 30.53
N PRO A 315 -43.11 -2.41 31.63
CA PRO A 315 -41.66 -2.40 31.54
C PRO A 315 -41.17 -3.59 30.69
N PRO A 316 -40.36 -3.36 29.64
CA PRO A 316 -39.91 -4.43 28.75
C PRO A 316 -38.99 -5.42 29.48
N THR A 317 -39.04 -6.69 29.06
CA THR A 317 -38.04 -7.68 29.44
C THR A 317 -36.70 -7.41 28.74
N ASP A 318 -35.59 -7.80 29.37
CA ASP A 318 -34.24 -7.58 28.83
C ASP A 318 -34.06 -8.23 27.44
N GLU A 319 -34.70 -9.37 27.19
CA GLU A 319 -34.73 -10.06 25.89
C GLU A 319 -35.39 -9.19 24.80
N LEU A 320 -36.53 -8.54 25.09
CA LEU A 320 -37.21 -7.64 24.17
C LEU A 320 -36.41 -6.35 23.93
N VAL A 321 -35.72 -5.84 24.95
CA VAL A 321 -34.78 -4.73 24.79
C VAL A 321 -33.65 -5.11 23.83
N GLN A 322 -33.06 -6.29 23.98
CA GLN A 322 -31.99 -6.77 23.11
C GLN A 322 -32.46 -7.02 21.66
N GLU A 323 -33.66 -7.58 21.45
CA GLU A 323 -34.24 -7.74 20.10
C GLU A 323 -34.45 -6.38 19.42
N VAL A 324 -35.04 -5.41 20.14
CA VAL A 324 -35.27 -4.04 19.66
C VAL A 324 -33.95 -3.34 19.35
N MET A 325 -32.92 -3.49 20.18
CA MET A 325 -31.59 -2.92 19.93
C MET A 325 -30.92 -3.52 18.69
N ALA A 326 -30.87 -4.86 18.60
CA ALA A 326 -30.28 -5.57 17.46
C ALA A 326 -30.95 -5.20 16.13
N LYS A 327 -32.28 -5.13 16.11
CA LYS A 327 -33.10 -4.75 14.94
C LYS A 327 -32.83 -3.33 14.43
N ASN A 328 -32.32 -2.45 15.29
CA ASN A 328 -31.94 -1.08 14.96
C ASN A 328 -30.41 -0.90 14.77
N ASN A 329 -29.63 -2.00 14.71
CA ASN A 329 -28.16 -2.03 14.62
C ASN A 329 -27.43 -1.38 15.82
N VAL A 330 -28.03 -1.40 17.01
CA VAL A 330 -27.46 -0.82 18.24
C VAL A 330 -27.09 -1.93 19.22
N ALA A 331 -26.00 -1.76 19.96
CA ALA A 331 -25.58 -2.61 21.07
C ALA A 331 -26.05 -2.01 22.42
N ASP A 332 -26.02 -2.81 23.49
CA ASP A 332 -26.52 -2.40 24.81
C ASP A 332 -25.67 -1.32 25.49
N ASP A 333 -24.39 -1.20 25.13
CA ASP A 333 -23.54 -0.07 25.49
C ASP A 333 -23.87 1.24 24.73
N GLY A 334 -24.82 1.18 23.78
CA GLY A 334 -25.24 2.29 22.91
C GLY A 334 -24.41 2.47 21.64
N GLY A 335 -23.40 1.64 21.40
CA GLY A 335 -22.57 1.67 20.19
C GLY A 335 -23.22 0.97 18.99
N ILE A 336 -22.56 1.05 17.83
CA ILE A 336 -22.90 0.26 16.64
C ILE A 336 -21.96 -0.96 16.55
N PRO A 337 -22.42 -2.20 16.31
CA PRO A 337 -21.54 -3.36 16.15
C PRO A 337 -20.52 -3.18 15.01
N LEU A 338 -19.24 -3.43 15.30
CA LEU A 338 -18.11 -3.16 14.39
C LEU A 338 -18.29 -3.79 13.01
N PHE A 339 -18.57 -5.09 12.95
CA PHE A 339 -18.66 -5.81 11.69
C PHE A 339 -19.92 -5.42 10.89
N GLN A 340 -21.04 -5.16 11.57
CA GLN A 340 -22.29 -4.72 10.93
C GLN A 340 -22.18 -3.32 10.32
N PHE A 341 -21.33 -2.45 10.89
CA PHE A 341 -21.00 -1.14 10.31
C PHE A 341 -20.00 -1.23 9.15
N CYS A 342 -18.92 -2.01 9.32
CA CYS A 342 -17.79 -1.99 8.40
C CYS A 342 -17.90 -2.96 7.23
N LEU A 343 -18.48 -4.15 7.41
CA LEU A 343 -18.50 -5.17 6.36
C LEU A 343 -19.54 -4.83 5.29
N ASN A 344 -19.17 -5.09 4.03
CA ASN A 344 -20.04 -4.97 2.89
C ASN A 344 -20.26 -6.37 2.29
N PRO A 345 -21.48 -6.93 2.34
CA PRO A 345 -21.75 -8.30 1.88
C PRO A 345 -21.59 -8.49 0.37
N LYS A 346 -21.45 -7.38 -0.38
CA LYS A 346 -21.33 -7.35 -1.84
C LYS A 346 -19.88 -7.05 -2.27
N SER A 347 -18.94 -6.81 -1.33
CA SER A 347 -17.51 -6.63 -1.63
C SER A 347 -16.59 -6.83 -0.42
N PHE A 348 -15.76 -7.88 -0.49
CA PHE A 348 -14.61 -8.09 0.42
C PHE A 348 -13.65 -6.88 0.41
N GLY A 349 -13.29 -6.37 -0.77
CA GLY A 349 -12.37 -5.23 -0.90
C GLY A 349 -12.88 -3.97 -0.21
N GLN A 350 -14.17 -3.66 -0.36
CA GLN A 350 -14.80 -2.54 0.34
C GLN A 350 -14.82 -2.77 1.86
N SER A 351 -15.02 -4.01 2.31
CA SER A 351 -15.01 -4.36 3.74
C SER A 351 -13.63 -4.10 4.37
N VAL A 352 -12.55 -4.44 3.68
CA VAL A 352 -11.16 -4.15 4.10
C VAL A 352 -10.90 -2.63 4.12
N GLU A 353 -11.34 -1.91 3.10
CA GLU A 353 -11.19 -0.44 3.02
C GLU A 353 -11.96 0.28 4.15
N ASN A 354 -13.20 -0.15 4.43
CA ASN A 354 -14.03 0.39 5.50
C ASN A 354 -13.38 0.19 6.88
N LEU A 355 -12.84 -1.00 7.16
CA LEU A 355 -12.09 -1.28 8.39
C LEU A 355 -10.81 -0.42 8.48
N PHE A 356 -10.13 -0.19 7.35
CA PHE A 356 -8.96 0.68 7.28
C PHE A 356 -9.29 2.14 7.60
N TYR A 357 -10.36 2.71 7.04
CA TYR A 357 -10.84 4.06 7.40
C TYR A 357 -11.25 4.18 8.88
N VAL A 358 -11.99 3.20 9.41
CA VAL A 358 -12.34 3.17 10.84
C VAL A 358 -11.10 3.06 11.74
N SER A 359 -10.06 2.33 11.32
CA SER A 359 -8.80 2.26 12.08
C SER A 359 -8.10 3.62 12.25
N PHE A 360 -8.19 4.50 11.25
CA PHE A 360 -7.69 5.88 11.37
C PHE A 360 -8.55 6.72 12.33
N LEU A 361 -9.87 6.63 12.22
CA LEU A 361 -10.79 7.34 13.12
C LEU A 361 -10.58 6.94 14.60
N VAL A 362 -10.26 5.66 14.85
CA VAL A 362 -9.89 5.16 16.18
C VAL A 362 -8.50 5.64 16.61
N ARG A 363 -7.49 5.58 15.72
CA ARG A 363 -6.12 6.10 15.97
C ARG A 363 -6.14 7.58 16.38
N ASP A 364 -7.01 8.36 15.72
CA ASP A 364 -7.11 9.81 15.87
C ASP A 364 -8.13 10.24 16.94
N GLY A 365 -8.75 9.28 17.64
CA GLY A 365 -9.66 9.54 18.78
C GLY A 365 -11.01 10.13 18.40
N MET A 366 -11.39 10.06 17.12
CA MET A 366 -12.71 10.47 16.62
C MET A 366 -13.76 9.36 16.78
N VAL A 367 -13.33 8.11 16.89
CA VAL A 367 -14.19 6.95 17.18
C VAL A 367 -13.59 6.16 18.34
N GLY A 368 -14.42 5.78 19.29
CA GLY A 368 -14.07 4.84 20.35
C GLY A 368 -14.42 3.41 19.94
N VAL A 369 -13.59 2.45 20.35
CA VAL A 369 -13.94 1.02 20.34
C VAL A 369 -14.28 0.61 21.77
N SER A 370 -15.43 -0.04 21.93
CA SER A 370 -15.93 -0.59 23.19
C SER A 370 -16.27 -2.08 22.99
N VAL A 371 -16.76 -2.73 24.04
CA VAL A 371 -17.18 -4.13 24.04
C VAL A 371 -18.54 -4.22 24.73
N ASP A 372 -19.53 -4.81 24.05
CA ASP A 372 -20.90 -4.98 24.56
C ASP A 372 -20.99 -6.11 25.62
N SER A 373 -22.15 -6.29 26.27
CA SER A 373 -22.29 -7.35 27.29
C SER A 373 -22.14 -8.78 26.75
N ARG A 374 -22.21 -8.97 25.43
CA ARG A 374 -22.04 -10.25 24.73
C ARG A 374 -20.57 -10.50 24.34
N GLY A 375 -19.68 -9.54 24.60
CA GLY A 375 -18.25 -9.61 24.27
C GLY A 375 -17.91 -9.15 22.84
N LEU A 376 -18.85 -8.52 22.14
CA LEU A 376 -18.69 -8.08 20.74
C LEU A 376 -18.17 -6.65 20.66
N ALA A 377 -17.30 -6.37 19.69
CA ALA A 377 -16.71 -5.05 19.51
C ALA A 377 -17.72 -4.03 18.95
N THR A 378 -17.81 -2.86 19.59
CA THR A 378 -18.73 -1.78 19.25
C THR A 378 -17.99 -0.48 18.91
N LEU A 379 -18.59 0.34 18.04
CA LEU A 379 -18.10 1.64 17.62
C LEU A 379 -18.93 2.76 18.23
N HIS A 380 -18.25 3.78 18.74
CA HIS A 380 -18.85 4.97 19.34
C HIS A 380 -18.31 6.25 18.69
N ALA A 381 -19.19 7.13 18.22
CA ALA A 381 -18.79 8.46 17.78
C ALA A 381 -18.21 9.25 18.97
N SER A 382 -16.99 9.77 18.84
CA SER A 382 -16.24 10.37 19.94
C SER A 382 -15.66 11.74 19.57
N LYS A 383 -15.07 12.40 20.58
CA LYS A 383 -14.31 13.65 20.39
C LYS A 383 -12.87 13.43 20.88
N PRO A 384 -11.86 13.77 20.07
CA PRO A 384 -10.47 13.57 20.46
C PRO A 384 -10.12 14.42 21.68
N HIS A 385 -9.51 13.80 22.68
CA HIS A 385 -9.04 14.48 23.87
C HIS A 385 -7.78 15.31 23.57
N ALA A 386 -7.71 16.52 24.11
CA ALA A 386 -6.47 17.29 24.09
C ALA A 386 -5.35 16.51 24.83
N PRO A 387 -4.07 16.59 24.40
CA PRO A 387 -2.99 15.79 24.98
C PRO A 387 -2.86 15.92 26.51
N SER A 388 -3.10 17.12 27.04
CA SER A 388 -3.11 17.41 28.48
C SER A 388 -4.29 16.80 29.25
N GLU A 389 -5.43 16.58 28.59
CA GLU A 389 -6.57 15.85 29.17
C GLU A 389 -6.37 14.34 29.08
N ALA A 390 -5.89 13.83 27.95
CA ALA A 390 -5.56 12.41 27.77
C ALA A 390 -4.56 11.94 28.83
N GLN A 391 -3.54 12.76 29.11
CA GLN A 391 -2.56 12.49 30.16
C GLN A 391 -3.16 12.55 31.58
N LYS A 392 -4.05 13.53 31.86
CA LYS A 392 -4.77 13.63 33.16
C LYS A 392 -5.74 12.47 33.39
N LYS A 393 -6.42 12.00 32.34
CA LYS A 393 -7.33 10.83 32.37
C LYS A 393 -6.59 9.49 32.32
N GLY A 394 -5.27 9.48 32.14
CA GLY A 394 -4.47 8.26 32.07
C GLY A 394 -4.75 7.39 30.84
N VAL A 395 -5.20 7.98 29.73
CA VAL A 395 -5.62 7.26 28.52
C VAL A 395 -4.41 6.53 27.90
N GLN A 396 -4.44 5.20 27.95
CA GLN A 396 -3.40 4.35 27.35
C GLN A 396 -3.79 3.94 25.93
N LYS A 397 -2.83 4.01 25.00
CA LYS A 397 -3.00 3.50 23.65
C LYS A 397 -2.95 1.98 23.66
N HIS A 398 -4.07 1.35 23.37
CA HIS A 398 -4.18 -0.08 23.13
C HIS A 398 -4.10 -0.34 21.62
N GLN A 399 -3.48 -1.46 21.23
CA GLN A 399 -3.42 -1.89 19.84
C GLN A 399 -4.05 -3.28 19.73
N ALA A 400 -5.12 -3.38 18.94
CA ALA A 400 -5.64 -4.66 18.48
C ALA A 400 -5.01 -5.01 17.12
N ILE A 401 -4.88 -6.30 16.84
CA ILE A 401 -4.54 -6.83 15.52
C ILE A 401 -5.58 -7.89 15.21
N CYS A 402 -6.30 -7.73 14.11
CA CYS A 402 -7.19 -8.75 13.56
C CYS A 402 -6.69 -9.19 12.18
N SER A 403 -6.96 -10.44 11.84
CA SER A 403 -6.84 -10.97 10.49
C SER A 403 -8.24 -11.06 9.87
N LEU A 404 -8.36 -10.66 8.61
CA LEU A 404 -9.57 -10.85 7.81
C LEU A 404 -9.14 -11.33 6.42
N ASP A 405 -9.41 -12.59 6.14
CA ASP A 405 -9.32 -13.19 4.81
C ASP A 405 -10.74 -13.35 4.21
N PHE A 406 -10.83 -13.98 3.04
CA PHE A 406 -12.10 -14.10 2.32
C PHE A 406 -13.06 -15.10 2.99
N GLU A 407 -12.55 -16.17 3.60
CA GLU A 407 -13.36 -17.20 4.27
C GLU A 407 -13.95 -16.62 5.56
N VAL A 408 -13.10 -16.02 6.40
CA VAL A 408 -13.54 -15.31 7.62
C VAL A 408 -14.49 -14.14 7.30
N TRP A 409 -14.33 -13.48 6.15
CA TRP A 409 -15.30 -12.46 5.70
C TRP A 409 -16.67 -13.07 5.38
N GLN A 410 -16.73 -14.19 4.65
CA GLN A 410 -18.00 -14.88 4.37
C GLN A 410 -18.69 -15.34 5.66
N ASP A 411 -17.93 -15.98 6.56
CA ASP A 411 -18.42 -16.43 7.88
C ASP A 411 -19.00 -15.26 8.70
N LEU A 412 -18.36 -14.09 8.67
CA LEU A 412 -18.84 -12.90 9.36
C LEU A 412 -20.08 -12.27 8.69
N ILE A 413 -20.23 -12.34 7.37
CA ILE A 413 -21.47 -11.90 6.69
C ILE A 413 -22.65 -12.80 7.08
N GLU A 414 -22.44 -14.12 7.16
CA GLU A 414 -23.49 -15.07 7.57
C GLU A 414 -23.82 -14.97 9.07
N ALA A 415 -22.81 -14.98 9.94
CA ALA A 415 -23.00 -14.98 11.40
C ALA A 415 -23.62 -13.67 11.96
N TYR A 416 -23.49 -12.55 11.26
CA TYR A 416 -24.12 -11.25 11.61
C TYR A 416 -25.34 -10.92 10.73
N ASP A 417 -25.79 -11.86 9.88
CA ASP A 417 -26.90 -11.73 8.92
C ASP A 417 -26.87 -10.45 8.06
N ILE A 418 -25.68 -10.03 7.61
CA ILE A 418 -25.48 -8.72 6.97
C ILE A 418 -26.01 -8.76 5.53
N LYS A 419 -27.28 -8.36 5.33
CA LYS A 419 -27.91 -8.32 3.99
C LYS A 419 -27.52 -7.09 3.17
N ASP A 420 -27.38 -5.94 3.83
CA ASP A 420 -27.07 -4.66 3.19
C ASP A 420 -25.99 -3.89 3.97
N PRO A 421 -25.09 -3.17 3.27
CA PRO A 421 -23.99 -2.46 3.90
C PRO A 421 -24.44 -1.12 4.50
N ILE A 422 -24.02 -0.82 5.74
CA ILE A 422 -24.30 0.50 6.35
C ILE A 422 -23.46 1.61 5.69
N ILE A 423 -22.18 1.34 5.39
CA ILE A 423 -21.36 2.22 4.54
C ILE A 423 -21.72 1.95 3.06
N PRO A 424 -22.25 2.93 2.31
CA PRO A 424 -22.74 2.70 0.95
C PRO A 424 -21.69 2.09 0.01
N HIS A 425 -22.13 1.16 -0.83
CA HIS A 425 -21.31 0.66 -1.94
C HIS A 425 -21.25 1.74 -3.04
N LEU A 426 -20.07 1.95 -3.63
CA LEU A 426 -19.83 3.00 -4.63
C LEU A 426 -20.61 2.77 -5.93
N LYS A 427 -21.83 3.32 -5.97
CA LYS A 427 -22.66 3.57 -7.16
C LYS A 427 -22.89 5.08 -7.29
N MET A 428 -23.62 5.48 -8.33
CA MET A 428 -24.30 6.78 -8.30
C MET A 428 -25.21 6.88 -7.06
N GLU A 429 -25.45 8.06 -6.49
CA GLU A 429 -26.24 8.25 -5.26
C GLU A 429 -27.67 7.71 -5.38
N THR A 430 -28.21 7.69 -6.60
CA THR A 430 -29.55 7.14 -6.93
C THR A 430 -29.53 5.62 -7.22
N GLY A 431 -28.38 4.95 -7.16
CA GLY A 431 -28.23 3.52 -7.41
C GLY A 431 -28.23 3.09 -8.89
N SER A 432 -28.36 4.05 -9.81
CA SER A 432 -28.28 3.86 -11.28
C SER A 432 -26.87 3.47 -11.73
N LEU A 433 -26.78 2.90 -12.94
CA LEU A 433 -25.52 2.61 -13.63
C LEU A 433 -25.39 3.43 -14.92
N ALA A 434 -24.19 3.98 -15.14
CA ALA A 434 -23.78 4.62 -16.38
C ALA A 434 -22.69 3.79 -17.07
N VAL A 435 -22.83 3.60 -18.39
CA VAL A 435 -21.94 2.78 -19.22
C VAL A 435 -21.21 3.70 -20.19
N PHE A 436 -19.88 3.72 -20.15
CA PHE A 436 -19.04 4.55 -21.02
C PHE A 436 -18.31 3.65 -22.03
N SER A 437 -18.35 4.01 -23.32
CA SER A 437 -17.78 3.22 -24.43
C SER A 437 -18.25 1.75 -24.43
N PRO A 438 -19.51 1.47 -24.84
CA PRO A 438 -20.10 0.14 -24.75
C PRO A 438 -19.30 -0.94 -25.49
N VAL A 439 -18.73 -1.87 -24.72
CA VAL A 439 -18.00 -3.07 -25.17
C VAL A 439 -18.94 -4.21 -25.57
N ASN A 440 -18.43 -5.36 -25.99
CA ASN A 440 -19.29 -6.51 -26.33
C ASN A 440 -20.08 -7.00 -25.10
N LEU A 441 -21.42 -7.06 -25.21
CA LEU A 441 -22.32 -7.38 -24.09
C LEU A 441 -22.45 -8.91 -23.90
N THR A 442 -21.34 -9.52 -23.51
CA THR A 442 -21.21 -10.95 -23.19
C THR A 442 -22.00 -11.35 -21.94
N GLN A 443 -22.16 -12.65 -21.69
CA GLN A 443 -22.83 -13.12 -20.48
C GLN A 443 -22.13 -12.63 -19.20
N GLU A 444 -20.80 -12.71 -19.12
CA GLU A 444 -20.03 -12.20 -17.97
C GLU A 444 -20.31 -10.70 -17.70
N VAL A 445 -20.45 -9.88 -18.74
CA VAL A 445 -20.80 -8.46 -18.60
C VAL A 445 -22.25 -8.29 -18.10
N ARG A 446 -23.19 -9.09 -18.61
CA ARG A 446 -24.60 -9.10 -18.15
C ARG A 446 -24.73 -9.52 -16.68
N ASP A 447 -24.01 -10.57 -16.29
CA ASP A 447 -23.98 -11.08 -14.91
C ASP A 447 -23.37 -10.03 -13.96
N THR A 448 -22.30 -9.35 -14.40
CA THR A 448 -21.69 -8.24 -13.66
C THR A 448 -22.67 -7.09 -13.45
N ILE A 449 -23.40 -6.68 -14.50
CA ILE A 449 -24.41 -5.62 -14.41
C ILE A 449 -25.55 -6.03 -13.47
N ALA A 450 -26.00 -7.29 -13.54
CA ALA A 450 -27.03 -7.83 -12.64
C ALA A 450 -26.58 -7.80 -11.18
N GLY A 451 -25.35 -8.23 -10.87
CA GLY A 451 -24.74 -8.12 -9.54
C GLY A 451 -24.61 -6.68 -9.04
N LEU A 452 -24.35 -5.73 -9.95
CA LEU A 452 -24.36 -4.29 -9.69
C LEU A 452 -25.79 -3.69 -9.60
N GLY A 453 -26.85 -4.49 -9.70
CA GLY A 453 -28.24 -4.08 -9.50
C GLY A 453 -29.04 -3.77 -10.77
N GLY A 454 -28.54 -4.13 -11.95
CA GLY A 454 -29.29 -4.23 -13.22
C GLY A 454 -29.69 -2.92 -13.91
N SER A 455 -29.87 -1.83 -13.17
CA SER A 455 -30.45 -0.56 -13.66
C SER A 455 -29.45 0.30 -14.43
N VAL A 456 -29.16 -0.06 -15.69
CA VAL A 456 -28.45 0.81 -16.63
C VAL A 456 -29.38 1.94 -17.07
N LYS A 457 -29.00 3.18 -16.78
CA LYS A 457 -29.78 4.39 -17.05
C LYS A 457 -29.15 5.30 -18.10
N TYR A 458 -27.83 5.20 -18.28
CA TYR A 458 -27.06 6.02 -19.22
C TYR A 458 -26.10 5.15 -20.02
N ILE A 459 -26.05 5.35 -21.35
CA ILE A 459 -25.06 4.72 -22.23
C ILE A 459 -24.37 5.83 -23.05
N ALA A 460 -23.12 6.12 -22.73
CA ALA A 460 -22.31 7.12 -23.39
C ALA A 460 -21.43 6.50 -24.49
N ALA A 461 -21.74 6.80 -25.75
CA ALA A 461 -20.78 6.68 -26.84
C ALA A 461 -19.88 7.92 -26.82
N LEU A 462 -18.62 7.73 -26.47
CA LEU A 462 -17.72 8.85 -26.13
C LEU A 462 -17.34 9.70 -27.35
N ASP A 463 -17.28 9.10 -28.53
CA ASP A 463 -16.92 9.77 -29.77
C ASP A 463 -17.58 9.10 -31.00
N LEU A 464 -17.17 9.50 -32.20
CA LEU A 464 -17.65 8.97 -33.47
C LEU A 464 -17.21 7.53 -33.80
N GLU A 465 -16.27 6.92 -33.08
CA GLU A 465 -15.78 5.55 -33.34
C GLU A 465 -16.14 4.57 -32.20
N HIS A 466 -16.18 5.04 -30.94
CA HIS A 466 -16.46 4.31 -29.70
C HIS A 466 -17.97 4.01 -29.49
N HIS A 467 -18.62 3.51 -30.54
CA HIS A 467 -20.06 3.21 -30.59
C HIS A 467 -20.39 1.77 -31.03
N ILE A 468 -19.40 0.90 -31.21
CA ILE A 468 -19.54 -0.35 -31.99
C ILE A 468 -20.67 -1.25 -31.46
N HIS A 469 -20.78 -1.43 -30.14
CA HIS A 469 -21.82 -2.29 -29.54
C HIS A 469 -23.07 -1.54 -29.05
N LEU A 470 -23.18 -0.21 -29.30
CA LEU A 470 -24.26 0.63 -28.76
C LEU A 470 -25.68 0.07 -29.01
N THR A 471 -25.93 -0.52 -30.19
CA THR A 471 -27.20 -1.18 -30.53
C THR A 471 -27.53 -2.31 -29.55
N ALA A 472 -26.60 -3.24 -29.31
CA ALA A 472 -26.82 -4.39 -28.43
C ALA A 472 -27.02 -4.00 -26.95
N TRP A 473 -26.52 -2.84 -26.53
CA TRP A 473 -26.80 -2.27 -25.20
C TRP A 473 -28.16 -1.59 -25.13
N LYS A 474 -28.55 -0.78 -26.13
CA LYS A 474 -29.89 -0.15 -26.17
C LYS A 474 -31.01 -1.18 -26.38
N GLU A 475 -30.73 -2.29 -27.06
CA GLU A 475 -31.65 -3.46 -27.13
C GLU A 475 -31.81 -4.18 -25.78
N ALA A 476 -30.73 -4.27 -24.99
CA ALA A 476 -30.76 -4.91 -23.67
C ALA A 476 -31.32 -3.99 -22.56
N PHE A 477 -31.18 -2.67 -22.72
CA PHE A 477 -31.58 -1.63 -21.77
C PHE A 477 -32.33 -0.52 -22.54
N PRO A 478 -33.59 -0.76 -22.98
CA PRO A 478 -34.33 0.16 -23.85
C PRO A 478 -34.56 1.54 -23.22
N ASP A 479 -34.77 1.60 -21.91
CA ASP A 479 -35.01 2.83 -21.15
C ASP A 479 -33.72 3.64 -20.86
N ALA A 480 -32.54 3.10 -21.17
CA ALA A 480 -31.27 3.77 -20.91
C ALA A 480 -31.01 4.90 -21.92
N ALA A 481 -30.84 6.13 -21.44
CA ALA A 481 -30.62 7.30 -22.28
C ALA A 481 -29.23 7.27 -22.95
N ILE A 482 -29.18 7.50 -24.26
CA ILE A 482 -27.95 7.56 -25.03
C ILE A 482 -27.35 8.96 -24.95
N ILE A 483 -26.08 9.02 -24.57
CA ILE A 483 -25.24 10.21 -24.59
C ILE A 483 -24.25 10.07 -25.74
N ALA A 484 -24.16 11.09 -26.60
CA ALA A 484 -23.40 11.03 -27.84
C ALA A 484 -22.94 12.42 -28.32
N PRO A 485 -21.88 12.51 -29.14
CA PRO A 485 -21.57 13.73 -29.89
C PRO A 485 -22.47 13.89 -31.12
N GLU A 486 -22.57 15.11 -31.64
CA GLU A 486 -23.21 15.40 -32.92
C GLU A 486 -22.55 14.65 -34.09
N GLY A 487 -23.33 14.24 -35.09
CA GLY A 487 -22.84 13.43 -36.22
C GLY A 487 -22.85 11.93 -35.98
N LEU A 488 -22.88 11.46 -34.72
CA LEU A 488 -22.90 10.01 -34.44
C LEU A 488 -24.23 9.38 -34.89
N TRP A 489 -25.34 10.08 -34.67
CA TRP A 489 -26.66 9.68 -35.16
C TRP A 489 -26.64 9.55 -36.69
N GLU A 490 -26.18 10.58 -37.39
CA GLU A 490 -26.10 10.60 -38.84
C GLU A 490 -25.19 9.50 -39.40
N LYS A 491 -24.01 9.28 -38.77
CA LYS A 491 -23.08 8.18 -39.11
C LYS A 491 -23.77 6.83 -38.98
N ARG A 492 -24.52 6.58 -37.90
CA ARG A 492 -25.19 5.30 -37.64
C ARG A 492 -26.43 5.09 -38.51
N GLN A 493 -27.25 6.11 -38.74
CA GLN A 493 -28.40 6.02 -39.65
C GLN A 493 -28.00 5.80 -41.12
N SER A 494 -26.76 6.14 -41.50
CA SER A 494 -26.20 5.81 -42.82
C SER A 494 -25.82 4.33 -43.01
N ASN A 495 -25.69 3.56 -41.91
CA ASN A 495 -25.20 2.17 -41.93
C ASN A 495 -26.31 1.20 -41.47
N PRO A 496 -26.93 0.43 -42.37
CA PRO A 496 -28.03 -0.49 -42.04
C PRO A 496 -27.73 -1.54 -40.96
N LYS A 497 -26.45 -1.81 -40.64
CA LYS A 497 -26.06 -2.79 -39.59
C LYS A 497 -26.09 -2.25 -38.17
N VAL A 498 -26.07 -0.92 -37.99
CA VAL A 498 -26.04 -0.25 -36.67
C VAL A 498 -27.05 0.89 -36.59
N LYS A 499 -28.05 0.89 -37.49
CA LYS A 499 -29.11 1.88 -37.55
C LYS A 499 -30.01 1.76 -36.33
N ASP A 500 -30.21 2.87 -35.63
CA ASP A 500 -31.00 2.95 -34.41
C ASP A 500 -32.47 3.28 -34.70
N ALA A 501 -33.36 2.80 -33.83
CA ALA A 501 -34.81 2.96 -33.99
C ALA A 501 -35.34 4.34 -33.54
N ALA A 502 -34.70 4.99 -32.58
CA ALA A 502 -35.12 6.25 -31.97
C ALA A 502 -33.93 7.22 -31.80
N PRO A 503 -34.11 8.55 -31.98
CA PRO A 503 -33.05 9.53 -31.79
C PRO A 503 -32.44 9.51 -30.39
N PHE A 504 -31.14 9.78 -30.29
CA PHE A 504 -30.42 9.84 -29.01
C PHE A 504 -30.89 11.00 -28.14
N GLU A 505 -31.03 10.72 -26.86
CA GLU A 505 -31.61 11.60 -25.85
C GLU A 505 -30.68 12.78 -25.49
N HIS A 506 -29.36 12.58 -25.48
CA HIS A 506 -28.37 13.60 -25.12
C HIS A 506 -27.27 13.76 -26.18
N VAL A 507 -27.58 14.42 -27.30
CA VAL A 507 -26.62 14.75 -28.37
C VAL A 507 -25.90 16.07 -28.10
N PHE A 508 -24.60 16.02 -27.79
CA PHE A 508 -23.75 17.19 -27.54
C PHE A 508 -23.36 17.92 -28.82
N ARG A 509 -23.56 19.24 -28.85
CA ARG A 509 -23.34 20.11 -30.03
C ARG A 509 -22.41 21.27 -29.75
N LYS A 510 -21.67 21.72 -30.77
CA LYS A 510 -20.70 22.83 -30.65
C LYS A 510 -21.36 24.12 -30.14
N GLU A 511 -22.58 24.40 -30.58
CA GLU A 511 -23.35 25.61 -30.22
C GLU A 511 -23.85 25.60 -28.76
N SER A 512 -23.83 24.44 -28.09
CA SER A 512 -24.30 24.24 -26.71
C SER A 512 -23.18 23.82 -25.75
N ASN A 513 -21.91 23.88 -26.18
CA ASN A 513 -20.79 23.43 -25.39
C ASN A 513 -20.67 24.20 -24.05
N GLY A 514 -20.43 23.47 -22.96
CA GLY A 514 -20.40 24.00 -21.59
C GLY A 514 -21.75 24.42 -20.99
N GLN A 515 -22.86 24.37 -21.73
CA GLN A 515 -24.21 24.67 -21.24
C GLN A 515 -25.12 23.43 -21.17
N GLN A 516 -24.79 22.40 -21.94
CA GLN A 516 -25.60 21.19 -22.04
C GLN A 516 -25.60 20.36 -20.75
N LYS A 517 -26.78 19.80 -20.43
CA LYS A 517 -27.05 18.99 -19.23
C LYS A 517 -27.67 17.65 -19.60
N ILE A 518 -27.44 16.63 -18.77
CA ILE A 518 -27.91 15.26 -18.95
C ILE A 518 -29.06 15.00 -17.97
N SER A 519 -28.81 15.11 -16.67
CA SER A 519 -29.84 14.99 -15.63
C SER A 519 -29.31 15.55 -14.31
N GLY A 520 -30.19 15.98 -13.40
CA GLY A 520 -29.77 16.50 -12.08
C GLY A 520 -28.94 15.50 -11.27
N GLU A 521 -29.19 14.20 -11.44
CA GLU A 521 -28.42 13.09 -10.88
C GLU A 521 -27.03 12.99 -11.52
N PHE A 522 -26.96 12.80 -12.84
CA PHE A 522 -25.70 12.63 -13.55
C PHE A 522 -24.79 13.86 -13.41
N ASP A 523 -25.36 15.06 -13.52
CA ASP A 523 -24.66 16.33 -13.36
C ASP A 523 -24.28 16.69 -11.91
N THR A 524 -24.75 15.93 -10.91
CA THR A 524 -24.31 16.05 -9.51
C THR A 524 -23.00 15.28 -9.27
N GLU A 525 -22.75 14.20 -10.00
CA GLU A 525 -21.52 13.40 -9.87
C GLU A 525 -20.47 13.69 -10.95
N PHE A 526 -20.90 13.94 -12.19
CA PHE A 526 -20.02 14.12 -13.33
C PHE A 526 -19.88 15.59 -13.76
N GLU A 527 -18.69 15.93 -14.25
CA GLU A 527 -18.49 17.03 -15.20
C GLU A 527 -18.23 16.46 -16.59
N THR A 528 -18.65 17.18 -17.63
CA THR A 528 -18.51 16.76 -19.03
C THR A 528 -17.88 17.89 -19.83
N GLU A 529 -16.87 17.58 -20.63
CA GLU A 529 -16.27 18.49 -21.60
C GLU A 529 -16.49 17.89 -23.00
N TYR A 530 -17.07 18.68 -23.91
CA TYR A 530 -17.21 18.27 -25.30
C TYR A 530 -16.11 18.89 -26.16
N VAL A 531 -15.11 18.06 -26.49
CA VAL A 531 -13.95 18.39 -27.32
C VAL A 531 -14.37 18.33 -28.80
N HIS A 532 -15.28 19.22 -29.21
CA HIS A 532 -15.82 19.31 -30.59
C HIS A 532 -14.76 19.57 -31.68
N SER A 533 -13.53 19.88 -31.27
CA SER A 533 -12.37 20.13 -32.12
C SER A 533 -11.52 18.87 -32.37
N HIS A 534 -11.78 17.80 -31.61
CA HIS A 534 -11.24 16.47 -31.86
C HIS A 534 -11.83 15.89 -33.16
N PRO A 535 -11.07 15.18 -34.02
CA PRO A 535 -11.60 14.61 -35.27
C PRO A 535 -12.77 13.66 -35.03
N SER A 536 -12.69 12.85 -33.97
CA SER A 536 -13.76 11.93 -33.56
C SER A 536 -14.90 12.61 -32.78
N ARG A 537 -14.81 13.92 -32.48
CA ARG A 537 -15.78 14.70 -31.66
C ARG A 537 -16.04 14.07 -30.29
N GLU A 538 -15.15 14.34 -29.34
CA GLU A 538 -15.04 13.52 -28.13
C GLU A 538 -15.69 14.13 -26.89
N LEU A 539 -16.30 13.27 -26.07
CA LEU A 539 -16.87 13.56 -24.76
C LEU A 539 -15.98 12.99 -23.66
N VAL A 540 -15.45 13.91 -22.85
CA VAL A 540 -14.62 13.58 -21.69
C VAL A 540 -15.44 13.76 -20.44
N PHE A 541 -15.49 12.73 -19.59
CA PHE A 541 -16.24 12.74 -18.34
C PHE A 541 -15.28 12.76 -17.14
N TYR A 542 -15.60 13.56 -16.13
CA TYR A 542 -14.90 13.58 -14.84
C TYR A 542 -15.87 13.22 -13.71
N HIS A 543 -15.72 12.01 -13.18
CA HIS A 543 -16.46 11.56 -12.01
C HIS A 543 -15.83 12.17 -10.75
N ARG A 544 -16.52 13.14 -10.13
CA ARG A 544 -16.02 13.87 -8.95
C ARG A 544 -15.74 12.96 -7.75
N PRO A 545 -16.65 12.06 -7.31
CA PRO A 545 -16.44 11.24 -6.10
C PRO A 545 -15.19 10.37 -6.17
N SER A 546 -15.00 9.59 -7.25
CA SER A 546 -13.81 8.74 -7.42
C SER A 546 -12.63 9.47 -8.07
N ARG A 547 -12.71 10.79 -8.24
CA ARG A 547 -11.69 11.66 -8.88
C ARG A 547 -11.12 11.04 -10.16
N THR A 548 -11.99 10.51 -11.03
CA THR A 548 -11.64 9.70 -12.19
C THR A 548 -12.01 10.40 -13.49
N LEU A 549 -11.05 10.55 -14.40
CA LEU A 549 -11.30 10.94 -15.79
C LEU A 549 -11.66 9.72 -16.64
N ILE A 550 -12.59 9.86 -17.57
CA ILE A 550 -12.99 8.85 -18.55
C ILE A 550 -12.98 9.51 -19.93
N GLU A 551 -12.21 8.95 -20.86
CA GLU A 551 -12.00 9.46 -22.22
C GLU A 551 -11.74 8.33 -23.21
N ALA A 552 -11.62 8.66 -24.50
CA ALA A 552 -11.63 7.69 -25.58
C ALA A 552 -10.31 7.64 -26.35
N ASP A 553 -10.02 8.73 -27.06
CA ASP A 553 -8.90 8.93 -27.99
C ASP A 553 -8.07 10.18 -27.62
N LEU A 554 -8.48 10.96 -26.62
CA LEU A 554 -7.75 12.16 -26.19
C LEU A 554 -6.35 11.82 -25.67
N LEU A 555 -6.24 10.70 -24.96
CA LEU A 555 -5.01 10.14 -24.43
C LEU A 555 -5.01 8.60 -24.54
N PHE A 556 -3.87 8.05 -24.91
CA PHE A 556 -3.66 6.61 -25.02
C PHE A 556 -2.63 6.16 -23.99
N ASN A 557 -2.81 4.98 -23.41
CA ASN A 557 -1.82 4.41 -22.49
C ASN A 557 -1.36 3.03 -22.96
N LEU A 558 -0.85 2.95 -24.20
CA LEU A 558 -0.38 1.69 -24.76
C LEU A 558 0.93 1.20 -24.10
N PRO A 559 1.17 -0.13 -24.08
CA PRO A 559 0.31 -1.21 -24.60
C PRO A 559 -0.81 -1.61 -23.61
N ALA A 560 -1.97 -1.98 -24.15
CA ALA A 560 -3.18 -2.31 -23.39
C ALA A 560 -3.18 -3.76 -22.85
N ARG A 561 -2.32 -4.08 -21.89
CA ARG A 561 -2.23 -5.39 -21.23
C ARG A 561 -3.53 -5.76 -20.51
N GLU A 562 -4.15 -4.81 -19.83
CA GLU A 562 -5.38 -5.02 -19.06
C GLU A 562 -6.55 -5.39 -19.98
N GLN A 563 -6.75 -4.65 -21.07
CA GLN A 563 -7.79 -4.91 -22.06
C GLN A 563 -7.61 -6.27 -22.76
N TYR A 564 -6.36 -6.71 -22.96
CA TYR A 564 -6.03 -8.00 -23.56
C TYR A 564 -5.91 -9.15 -22.54
N SER A 565 -6.01 -8.90 -21.23
CA SER A 565 -5.68 -9.86 -20.16
C SER A 565 -6.49 -11.16 -20.17
N LYS A 566 -7.74 -11.11 -20.66
CA LYS A 566 -8.63 -12.27 -20.84
C LYS A 566 -8.56 -12.91 -22.24
N THR A 567 -7.69 -12.42 -23.12
CA THR A 567 -7.55 -12.92 -24.50
C THR A 567 -6.37 -13.90 -24.62
N LYS A 568 -6.27 -14.58 -25.77
CA LYS A 568 -5.09 -15.38 -26.14
C LYS A 568 -4.03 -14.56 -26.89
N GLU A 569 -4.26 -13.26 -27.07
CA GLU A 569 -3.42 -12.36 -27.85
C GLU A 569 -2.59 -11.48 -26.92
N SER A 570 -1.36 -11.17 -27.33
CA SER A 570 -0.48 -10.32 -26.52
C SER A 570 -0.56 -8.88 -26.99
N ALA A 571 -0.85 -7.97 -26.07
CA ALA A 571 -0.87 -6.51 -26.27
C ALA A 571 0.46 -5.89 -26.77
N THR A 572 1.53 -6.68 -26.88
CA THR A 572 2.84 -6.27 -27.45
C THR A 572 3.27 -7.11 -28.65
N SER A 573 2.40 -8.00 -29.14
CA SER A 573 2.61 -8.82 -30.34
C SER A 573 2.02 -8.14 -31.59
N GLY A 574 2.48 -8.58 -32.77
CA GLY A 574 2.18 -7.93 -34.05
C GLY A 574 3.17 -6.82 -34.43
N VAL A 575 3.43 -6.67 -35.73
CA VAL A 575 4.39 -5.68 -36.25
C VAL A 575 3.84 -4.26 -36.10
N PHE A 576 2.54 -4.06 -36.39
CA PHE A 576 1.86 -2.78 -36.23
C PHE A 576 1.88 -2.29 -34.78
N THR A 577 1.49 -3.15 -33.84
CA THR A 577 1.53 -2.89 -32.38
C THR A 577 2.90 -2.42 -31.91
N LYS A 578 3.98 -3.09 -32.34
CA LYS A 578 5.36 -2.70 -32.00
C LYS A 578 5.80 -1.36 -32.58
N MET A 579 5.19 -0.88 -33.67
CA MET A 579 5.41 0.46 -34.20
C MET A 579 4.55 1.53 -33.53
N VAL A 580 3.32 1.18 -33.11
CA VAL A 580 2.33 2.14 -32.58
C VAL A 580 2.43 2.33 -31.06
N SER A 581 2.68 1.27 -30.26
CA SER A 581 2.76 1.41 -28.80
C SER A 581 3.83 2.42 -28.32
N PRO A 582 5.03 2.55 -28.94
CA PRO A 582 5.99 3.60 -28.57
C PRO A 582 5.57 5.02 -28.97
N LEU A 583 4.60 5.17 -29.88
CA LEU A 583 4.03 6.46 -30.28
C LEU A 583 2.90 6.90 -29.33
N MET A 584 2.11 5.94 -28.85
CA MET A 584 0.87 6.15 -28.10
C MET A 584 0.96 5.68 -26.63
N THR A 585 2.15 5.78 -26.02
CA THR A 585 2.33 5.55 -24.58
C THR A 585 2.39 6.87 -23.82
N ALA A 586 1.65 6.94 -22.72
CA ALA A 586 1.65 8.10 -21.83
C ALA A 586 2.89 8.18 -20.92
N SER A 587 3.77 7.17 -20.99
CA SER A 587 5.04 7.11 -20.25
C SER A 587 5.93 8.32 -20.55
N SER A 588 6.29 9.09 -19.52
CA SER A 588 7.18 10.26 -19.66
C SER A 588 8.50 9.87 -20.35
N PRO A 589 8.95 10.61 -21.39
CA PRO A 589 8.53 11.97 -21.77
C PRO A 589 7.35 12.06 -22.75
N ALA A 590 6.69 10.95 -23.13
CA ALA A 590 5.52 10.87 -24.01
C ALA A 590 5.63 11.64 -25.35
N THR A 591 6.85 11.91 -25.83
CA THR A 591 7.12 12.95 -26.85
C THR A 591 6.42 12.72 -28.19
N TRP A 592 6.24 11.46 -28.59
CA TRP A 592 5.51 11.13 -29.82
C TRP A 592 4.01 11.32 -29.67
N GLN A 593 3.44 11.06 -28.49
CA GLN A 593 2.05 11.32 -28.21
C GLN A 593 1.76 12.83 -28.21
N LYS A 594 2.62 13.67 -27.59
CA LYS A 594 2.49 15.14 -27.68
C LYS A 594 2.45 15.62 -29.14
N ARG A 595 3.29 15.03 -30.00
CA ARG A 595 3.29 15.29 -31.45
C ARG A 595 1.99 14.82 -32.11
N PHE A 596 1.49 13.64 -31.79
CA PHE A 596 0.24 13.13 -32.33
C PHE A 596 -0.95 14.03 -31.97
N VAL A 597 -1.10 14.39 -30.69
CA VAL A 597 -2.16 15.30 -30.25
C VAL A 597 -2.01 16.67 -30.94
N TRP A 598 -0.80 17.22 -31.03
CA TRP A 598 -0.56 18.54 -31.61
C TRP A 598 -0.73 18.62 -33.15
N TYR A 599 -0.28 17.61 -33.89
CA TYR A 599 -0.27 17.61 -35.36
C TYR A 599 -1.45 16.87 -35.99
N VAL A 600 -2.15 16.01 -35.25
CA VAL A 600 -3.32 15.26 -35.74
C VAL A 600 -4.58 15.66 -34.97
N LEU A 601 -4.66 15.37 -33.67
CA LEU A 601 -5.92 15.50 -32.90
C LEU A 601 -6.38 16.95 -32.69
N SER A 602 -5.44 17.90 -32.65
CA SER A 602 -5.72 19.34 -32.58
C SER A 602 -5.50 20.06 -33.90
N SER A 603 -5.52 19.35 -35.04
CA SER A 603 -5.14 19.93 -36.35
C SER A 603 -6.20 20.88 -36.92
N GLY A 604 -7.49 20.56 -36.77
CA GLY A 604 -8.61 21.33 -37.33
C GLY A 604 -8.89 22.64 -36.61
N ASP A 605 -9.00 22.61 -35.28
CA ASP A 605 -9.24 23.79 -34.44
C ASP A 605 -8.38 23.72 -33.16
N ARG A 606 -7.09 24.06 -33.31
CA ARG A 606 -6.11 23.99 -32.20
C ARG A 606 -6.43 24.93 -31.06
N GLN A 607 -7.15 26.03 -31.30
CA GLN A 607 -7.49 26.97 -30.24
C GLN A 607 -8.60 26.37 -29.35
N ALA A 608 -9.72 25.94 -29.94
CA ALA A 608 -10.80 25.33 -29.16
C ALA A 608 -10.34 24.03 -28.48
N PHE A 609 -9.44 23.27 -29.10
CA PHE A 609 -8.82 22.10 -28.48
C PHE A 609 -8.03 22.51 -27.23
N ALA A 610 -7.15 23.51 -27.34
CA ALA A 610 -6.39 24.01 -26.19
C ALA A 610 -7.26 24.60 -25.07
N GLU A 611 -8.41 25.18 -25.41
CA GLU A 611 -9.40 25.66 -24.43
C GLU A 611 -10.10 24.50 -23.70
N SER A 612 -10.48 23.44 -24.40
CA SER A 612 -11.06 22.22 -23.81
C SER A 612 -10.05 21.53 -22.88
N ILE A 613 -8.81 21.38 -23.32
CA ILE A 613 -7.70 20.85 -22.51
C ILE A 613 -7.45 21.69 -21.24
N ARG A 614 -7.62 23.01 -21.29
CA ARG A 614 -7.54 23.90 -20.10
C ARG A 614 -8.79 23.88 -19.21
N ARG A 615 -9.93 23.39 -19.70
CA ARG A 615 -11.11 23.10 -18.85
C ARG A 615 -10.88 21.78 -18.11
N ILE A 616 -10.48 20.72 -18.82
CA ILE A 616 -10.09 19.43 -18.24
C ILE A 616 -8.94 19.59 -17.22
N ASP A 617 -7.96 20.46 -17.48
CA ASP A 617 -6.87 20.66 -16.51
C ASP A 617 -7.29 21.33 -15.18
N LYS A 618 -8.50 21.91 -15.08
CA LYS A 618 -9.03 22.44 -13.80
C LYS A 618 -9.65 21.35 -12.91
N TRP A 619 -10.05 20.21 -13.47
CA TRP A 619 -10.65 19.11 -12.72
C TRP A 619 -9.64 18.36 -11.85
N ASP A 620 -10.00 18.00 -10.62
CA ASP A 620 -9.08 17.43 -9.64
C ASP A 620 -8.89 15.89 -9.77
N PHE A 621 -8.84 15.35 -10.98
CA PHE A 621 -8.69 13.90 -11.19
C PHE A 621 -7.31 13.36 -10.78
N ASN A 622 -7.30 12.14 -10.24
CA ASN A 622 -6.08 11.37 -9.94
C ASN A 622 -6.01 10.05 -10.73
N ARG A 623 -7.16 9.51 -11.16
CA ARG A 623 -7.29 8.30 -11.98
C ARG A 623 -7.77 8.66 -13.39
N LEU A 624 -7.39 7.88 -14.41
CA LEU A 624 -7.81 8.09 -15.80
C LEU A 624 -8.03 6.73 -16.50
N ILE A 625 -9.23 6.56 -17.09
CA ILE A 625 -9.61 5.41 -17.92
C ILE A 625 -9.62 5.85 -19.40
N PRO A 626 -8.66 5.40 -20.22
CA PRO A 626 -8.71 5.58 -21.68
C PRO A 626 -9.52 4.44 -22.31
N CYS A 627 -10.05 4.62 -23.52
CA CYS A 627 -10.57 3.49 -24.29
C CYS A 627 -9.46 2.65 -24.95
N HIS A 628 -8.24 3.19 -25.04
CA HIS A 628 -7.08 2.51 -25.60
C HIS A 628 -5.83 2.58 -24.70
N GLY A 629 -5.66 1.57 -23.83
CA GLY A 629 -4.50 1.46 -22.95
C GLY A 629 -4.75 0.66 -21.66
N ASP A 630 -3.71 0.60 -20.82
CA ASP A 630 -3.85 0.23 -19.41
C ASP A 630 -4.43 1.43 -18.63
N VAL A 631 -5.22 1.19 -17.57
CA VAL A 631 -5.80 2.26 -16.75
C VAL A 631 -4.72 2.97 -15.93
N ILE A 632 -4.79 4.29 -15.85
CA ILE A 632 -3.87 5.07 -15.00
C ILE A 632 -4.50 5.22 -13.62
N GLU A 633 -4.28 4.21 -12.76
CA GLU A 633 -4.87 4.12 -11.41
C GLU A 633 -4.52 5.29 -10.47
N SER A 634 -3.34 5.89 -10.61
CA SER A 634 -2.94 7.06 -9.81
C SER A 634 -1.94 7.97 -10.53
N GLY A 635 -1.86 9.23 -10.10
CA GLY A 635 -0.95 10.21 -10.69
C GLY A 635 -1.36 10.70 -12.09
N ALA A 636 -2.57 10.36 -12.55
CA ALA A 636 -3.03 10.64 -13.91
C ALA A 636 -2.98 12.13 -14.27
N LYS A 637 -3.12 13.04 -13.28
CA LYS A 637 -2.96 14.48 -13.51
C LYS A 637 -1.57 14.86 -14.03
N GLY A 638 -0.52 14.23 -13.50
CA GLY A 638 0.85 14.43 -13.96
C GLY A 638 1.09 13.85 -15.35
N VAL A 639 0.45 12.72 -15.66
CA VAL A 639 0.51 12.08 -16.98
C VAL A 639 -0.21 12.93 -18.04
N PHE A 640 -1.47 13.32 -17.79
CA PHE A 640 -2.23 14.23 -18.63
C PHE A 640 -1.47 15.54 -18.89
N ARG A 641 -0.95 16.19 -17.84
CA ARG A 641 -0.13 17.41 -17.98
C ARG A 641 1.16 17.18 -18.76
N THR A 642 1.75 15.98 -18.70
CA THR A 642 2.91 15.62 -19.52
C THR A 642 2.51 15.52 -20.99
N VAL A 643 1.44 14.80 -21.34
CA VAL A 643 0.97 14.63 -22.73
C VAL A 643 0.49 15.96 -23.32
N MET A 644 -0.26 16.75 -22.53
CA MET A 644 -0.92 18.00 -22.94
C MET A 644 -0.08 19.28 -22.73
N GLU A 645 1.19 19.14 -22.36
CA GLU A 645 2.14 20.22 -22.05
C GLU A 645 2.07 21.40 -23.03
N TRP A 646 2.02 21.13 -24.34
CA TRP A 646 2.08 22.16 -25.39
C TRP A 646 0.82 23.03 -25.51
N PHE A 647 -0.29 22.60 -24.90
CA PHE A 647 -1.55 23.37 -24.80
C PHE A 647 -1.65 24.11 -23.46
N LEU A 648 -1.07 23.53 -22.40
CA LEU A 648 -1.11 24.04 -21.03
C LEU A 648 0.01 25.04 -20.71
N ALA A 649 1.11 25.04 -21.47
CA ALA A 649 2.17 26.05 -21.35
C ALA A 649 1.64 27.44 -21.74
N ASP A 650 1.67 28.38 -20.80
CA ASP A 650 1.31 29.78 -21.02
C ASP A 650 2.22 30.42 -22.08
N ARG A 651 1.70 30.60 -23.30
CA ARG A 651 2.38 31.34 -24.37
C ARG A 651 2.33 32.84 -24.14
N LYS A 652 3.13 33.31 -23.17
CA LYS A 652 3.79 34.62 -23.32
C LYS A 652 5.04 34.41 -24.18
N GLN A 653 5.21 35.24 -25.21
CA GLN A 653 6.21 35.11 -26.28
C GLN A 653 5.95 33.94 -27.25
N VAL A 654 5.28 34.23 -28.37
CA VAL A 654 5.96 34.85 -29.52
C VAL A 654 5.27 36.18 -29.80
#